data_AF-A0A7U9SPS1-F1
#
_entry.id   AF-A0A7U9SPS1-F1
#
_cell.length_a   1.000
_cell.length_b   1.000
_cell.length_c   1.000
_cell.angle_alpha   90.00
_cell.angle_beta   90.00
_cell.angle_gamma   90.00
#
_symmetry.space_group_name_H-M   'P 1'
#
loop_
_entity.id
_entity.type
_entity.pdbx_description
1 polymer ?
#
loop_
_entity_poly.entity_id
_entity_poly.type
_entity_poly.pdbx_seq_one_letter_code
_entity_poly.pdbx_strand_id
1 'polypeptide(L)'
;MIEKFVKYMRTYIELLTKGRKEYFIAIVDIEKKLVDGFLKLEADYAMAWFERKEYSQAVVLRNDKSVSRIVLFSNDSVKMIDSLKDFVEYPAIPEDRDIFWQCLTATFGQEPDSDCKKVLETIMESRQIALEDLFQYLDSCIDKSGNFKFSKIVRNLYQLELWAIRNNNDKDLDKAKKKQYLKKLIRNSDPLLAETKLMGGITEKKVEFSVKTRQDIMRWLSKNDLKSVFKNVSYDEKIEQLFKGSGRKRKDLSQEKQEGQSYENSYEYVMQEFLKEPMQQVEDILLEAKPEDEILLDSKQRFSYPDKQEIETEFQEIRELMELLSFTEEKRMFLREKLLELQQLFLRAMEEGSKYTPAYLWHYAGCQEKFVRCYFELMGRCISDKGIARMCLGMHFLSRLQRIFCKEENGKIYMPFYHPLVGFYFISLKKKYEEYRELLAVQTGEFWEQTIRSMIGSEGMNFPVRYLLVQEELYQLDYSSIQNINPDIIFEKTQEHTASSWVNIRLLNEDLLDYMERQKYLSEVYVTIVGINDMSEIMSMTRKLKGFAESEKSMVHKVILNIVSDKEEELKKQLQENMEMDVEYPQVLFRFTKEMYITGQEYDIEYMIRDSDLLFLADSSILYQKPRLREWRKQPNRLMLDFEQFEIGRLFGETQEHVLEILWDSMHYMELNHDVKLAFWDTKELNQSLLNQIRQKVGKDSHRTVVLLSSNPQLMQHMYHLSEFQVHHSILSGQEMLLVNFHAGCQRKLLKKDGEASVSVFLKSFLEDVLGLDDLKCILSDKSETSEIPYLTLSCQDRSIFLKCTLFMNNQEEDAERENHYRKLIEDMMLLLNKNKTFKKKFIMMLYEETNNIPTALMLDYMQRTEIEGYQLDYEEVIGKPQKRSPADIAAIMQFQKMLAFVRERNGIDEYTVHTFAESDLYSADMLSKCIRANQRMHLLDKDTMRKMQELYSSAYVFAE
;
A
#
# COMPACT_ATOMS: atom_id res chain seq x y z
N MET A 1 36.54 -15.52 -27.87
CA MET A 1 35.91 -15.21 -26.56
C MET A 1 36.74 -15.76 -25.41
N ILE A 2 36.90 -17.09 -25.25
CA ILE A 2 37.66 -17.70 -24.14
C ILE A 2 39.12 -17.17 -24.04
N GLU A 3 39.86 -17.08 -25.15
CA GLU A 3 41.24 -16.53 -25.12
C GLU A 3 41.32 -15.08 -24.61
N LYS A 4 40.29 -14.27 -24.91
CA LYS A 4 40.19 -12.87 -24.45
C LYS A 4 39.89 -12.81 -22.97
N PHE A 5 38.95 -13.62 -22.52
CA PHE A 5 38.66 -13.82 -21.11
C PHE A 5 39.89 -14.24 -20.31
N VAL A 6 40.67 -15.21 -20.81
CA VAL A 6 41.91 -15.65 -20.17
C VAL A 6 42.92 -14.51 -20.03
N LYS A 7 43.11 -13.70 -21.08
CA LYS A 7 44.01 -12.53 -21.02
C LYS A 7 43.52 -11.50 -20.02
N TYR A 8 42.23 -11.16 -20.07
CA TYR A 8 41.60 -10.21 -19.17
C TYR A 8 41.79 -10.61 -17.70
N MET A 9 41.42 -11.84 -17.36
CA MET A 9 41.45 -12.32 -15.97
C MET A 9 42.89 -12.43 -15.43
N ARG A 10 43.85 -12.85 -16.26
CA ARG A 10 45.28 -12.87 -15.87
C ARG A 10 45.78 -11.46 -15.56
N THR A 11 45.57 -10.51 -16.46
CA THR A 11 45.96 -9.12 -16.23
C THR A 11 45.25 -8.54 -15.01
N TYR A 12 43.97 -8.85 -14.82
CA TYR A 12 43.22 -8.34 -13.68
C TYR A 12 43.77 -8.87 -12.34
N ILE A 13 44.01 -10.18 -12.24
CA ILE A 13 44.58 -10.80 -11.03
C ILE A 13 45.99 -10.28 -10.76
N GLU A 14 46.82 -10.11 -11.79
CA GLU A 14 48.17 -9.51 -11.65
C GLU A 14 48.11 -8.08 -11.10
N LEU A 15 47.19 -7.25 -11.62
CA LEU A 15 47.00 -5.86 -11.17
C LEU A 15 46.46 -5.75 -9.75
N LEU A 16 45.53 -6.63 -9.37
CA LEU A 16 44.98 -6.69 -8.01
C LEU A 16 46.02 -7.13 -6.98
N THR A 17 46.85 -8.09 -7.35
CA THR A 17 47.79 -8.71 -6.42
C THR A 17 49.14 -7.99 -6.36
N LYS A 18 49.51 -7.20 -7.38
CA LYS A 18 50.77 -6.42 -7.48
C LYS A 18 52.02 -7.22 -7.07
N GLY A 19 52.04 -8.53 -7.32
CA GLY A 19 53.17 -9.42 -6.97
C GLY A 19 53.26 -9.80 -5.48
N ARG A 20 52.17 -9.65 -4.70
CA ARG A 20 52.10 -10.14 -3.32
C ARG A 20 52.45 -11.62 -3.23
N LYS A 21 53.25 -11.99 -2.23
CA LYS A 21 53.67 -13.38 -2.00
C LYS A 21 52.53 -14.27 -1.49
N GLU A 22 51.54 -13.68 -0.82
CA GLU A 22 50.35 -14.35 -0.27
C GLU A 22 49.10 -13.49 -0.51
N TYR A 23 47.99 -14.11 -0.94
CA TYR A 23 46.71 -13.43 -1.14
C TYR A 23 45.54 -14.41 -1.24
N PHE A 24 44.37 -13.98 -0.77
CA PHE A 24 43.08 -14.65 -0.90
C PHE A 24 42.10 -13.64 -1.51
N ILE A 25 41.77 -13.82 -2.78
CA ILE A 25 40.86 -12.91 -3.50
C ILE A 25 39.73 -13.69 -4.16
N ALA A 26 38.57 -13.05 -4.31
CA ALA A 26 37.44 -13.62 -5.00
C ALA A 26 36.96 -12.68 -6.09
N ILE A 27 36.81 -13.19 -7.31
CA ILE A 27 36.24 -12.44 -8.43
C ILE A 27 34.77 -12.85 -8.58
N VAL A 28 33.89 -11.91 -8.26
CA VAL A 28 32.42 -12.10 -8.18
C VAL A 28 31.72 -11.53 -9.41
N ASP A 29 30.40 -11.77 -9.55
CA ASP A 29 29.58 -11.33 -10.69
C ASP A 29 30.04 -11.87 -12.06
N ILE A 30 30.54 -13.11 -12.09
CA ILE A 30 31.07 -13.73 -13.31
C ILE A 30 30.29 -14.98 -13.70
N GLU A 31 30.05 -15.18 -14.99
CA GLU A 31 29.31 -16.35 -15.47
C GLU A 31 30.16 -17.63 -15.44
N LYS A 32 29.66 -18.68 -14.78
CA LYS A 32 30.33 -20.00 -14.66
C LYS A 32 30.86 -20.53 -15.99
N LYS A 33 30.07 -20.38 -17.06
CA LYS A 33 30.41 -20.84 -18.41
C LYS A 33 31.71 -20.24 -18.97
N LEU A 34 32.04 -18.99 -18.62
CA LEU A 34 33.28 -18.35 -19.03
C LEU A 34 34.48 -18.84 -18.21
N VAL A 35 34.26 -19.11 -16.93
CA VAL A 35 35.29 -19.48 -15.96
C VAL A 35 35.72 -20.95 -16.10
N ASP A 36 34.82 -21.85 -16.49
CA ASP A 36 35.09 -23.30 -16.60
C ASP A 36 36.31 -23.64 -17.47
N GLY A 37 36.58 -22.85 -18.51
CA GLY A 37 37.77 -22.98 -19.36
C GLY A 37 39.04 -22.41 -18.73
N PHE A 38 38.91 -21.38 -17.88
CA PHE A 38 40.01 -20.70 -17.20
C PHE A 38 40.55 -21.53 -16.02
N LEU A 39 39.68 -22.18 -15.26
CA LEU A 39 40.05 -23.04 -14.11
C LEU A 39 40.94 -24.22 -14.48
N LYS A 40 40.97 -24.61 -15.76
CA LYS A 40 41.77 -25.74 -16.27
C LYS A 40 43.19 -25.32 -16.68
N LEU A 41 43.52 -24.03 -16.63
CA LEU A 41 44.83 -23.52 -17.00
C LEU A 41 45.80 -23.60 -15.81
N GLU A 42 47.06 -23.90 -16.09
CA GLU A 42 48.12 -23.80 -15.09
C GLU A 42 48.37 -22.31 -14.74
N ALA A 43 48.43 -22.02 -13.44
CA ALA A 43 48.72 -20.72 -12.86
C ALA A 43 49.60 -20.88 -11.60
N ASP A 44 50.23 -19.80 -11.15
CA ASP A 44 51.06 -19.77 -9.93
C ASP A 44 50.24 -19.58 -8.63
N TYR A 45 48.91 -19.72 -8.73
CA TYR A 45 47.93 -19.66 -7.65
C TYR A 45 46.86 -20.74 -7.82
N ALA A 46 46.27 -21.18 -6.72
CA ALA A 46 45.14 -22.10 -6.76
C ALA A 46 43.86 -21.38 -7.20
N MET A 47 43.07 -22.03 -8.04
CA MET A 47 41.82 -21.50 -8.55
C MET A 47 40.67 -22.45 -8.26
N ALA A 48 39.52 -21.92 -7.88
CA ALA A 48 38.30 -22.71 -7.77
C ALA A 48 37.05 -21.90 -8.10
N TRP A 49 36.04 -22.60 -8.61
CA TRP A 49 34.67 -22.09 -8.66
C TRP A 49 34.06 -22.20 -7.27
N PHE A 50 33.35 -21.16 -6.85
CA PHE A 50 32.50 -21.17 -5.67
C PHE A 50 31.04 -21.12 -6.11
N GLU A 51 30.25 -22.02 -5.55
CA GLU A 51 28.79 -21.97 -5.63
C GLU A 51 28.23 -22.24 -4.23
N ARG A 52 27.19 -21.49 -3.84
CA ARG A 52 26.64 -21.56 -2.48
C ARG A 52 26.18 -22.94 -2.05
N LYS A 53 25.76 -23.79 -2.99
CA LYS A 53 25.33 -25.18 -2.72
C LYS A 53 26.50 -26.18 -2.74
N GLU A 54 27.68 -25.78 -3.20
CA GLU A 54 28.84 -26.65 -3.45
C GLU A 54 30.17 -25.90 -3.21
N TYR A 55 30.40 -25.46 -1.96
CA TYR A 55 31.58 -24.66 -1.57
C TYR A 55 32.70 -25.45 -0.88
N SER A 56 32.52 -26.77 -0.72
CA SER A 56 33.46 -27.65 -0.01
C SER A 56 34.87 -27.58 -0.58
N GLN A 57 35.01 -27.47 -1.90
CA GLN A 57 36.30 -27.35 -2.58
C GLN A 57 37.05 -26.05 -2.23
N ALA A 58 36.33 -24.92 -2.17
CA ALA A 58 36.90 -23.63 -1.79
C ALA A 58 37.39 -23.64 -0.33
N VAL A 59 36.65 -24.30 0.57
CA VAL A 59 37.03 -24.44 1.99
C VAL A 59 38.20 -25.40 2.18
N VAL A 60 38.27 -26.49 1.42
CA VAL A 60 39.42 -27.41 1.43
C VAL A 60 40.67 -26.68 0.96
N LEU A 61 40.59 -25.94 -0.15
CA LEU A 61 41.71 -25.14 -0.66
C LEU A 61 42.17 -24.08 0.33
N ARG A 62 41.23 -23.40 0.99
CA ARG A 62 41.57 -22.36 1.97
C ARG A 62 42.27 -22.93 3.22
N ASN A 63 41.90 -24.13 3.65
CA ASN A 63 42.46 -24.78 4.82
C ASN A 63 43.78 -25.51 4.56
N ASP A 64 44.22 -25.61 3.31
CA ASP A 64 45.52 -26.18 2.95
C ASP A 64 46.65 -25.18 3.24
N LYS A 65 47.45 -25.48 4.28
CA LYS A 65 48.57 -24.63 4.70
C LYS A 65 49.72 -24.55 3.69
N SER A 66 49.74 -25.42 2.67
CA SER A 66 50.73 -25.39 1.59
C SER A 66 50.36 -24.40 0.47
N VAL A 67 49.11 -23.90 0.45
CA VAL A 67 48.60 -22.97 -0.56
C VAL A 67 48.44 -21.57 0.03
N SER A 68 49.29 -20.64 -0.39
CA SER A 68 49.28 -19.25 0.10
C SER A 68 48.70 -18.22 -0.89
N ARG A 69 48.29 -18.67 -2.08
CA ARG A 69 47.72 -17.84 -3.15
C ARG A 69 46.48 -18.50 -3.71
N ILE A 70 45.30 -17.91 -3.47
CA ILE A 70 44.02 -18.45 -3.91
C ILE A 70 43.20 -17.38 -4.60
N VAL A 71 42.62 -17.74 -5.74
CA VAL A 71 41.62 -16.95 -6.46
C VAL A 71 40.34 -17.77 -6.57
N LEU A 72 39.27 -17.29 -5.94
CA LEU A 72 37.92 -17.86 -6.11
C LEU A 72 37.19 -17.11 -7.23
N PHE A 73 36.34 -17.83 -7.95
CA PHE A 73 35.43 -17.25 -8.94
C PHE A 73 34.00 -17.60 -8.56
N SER A 74 33.09 -16.64 -8.68
CA SER A 74 31.72 -16.83 -8.24
C SER A 74 30.75 -15.95 -9.01
N ASN A 75 29.53 -16.43 -9.20
CA ASN A 75 28.40 -15.61 -9.65
C ASN A 75 27.74 -14.83 -8.49
N ASP A 76 28.24 -15.00 -7.26
CA ASP A 76 27.68 -14.49 -6.01
C ASP A 76 28.79 -14.11 -5.02
N SER A 77 28.46 -13.47 -3.88
CA SER A 77 29.44 -13.15 -2.83
C SER A 77 29.97 -14.41 -2.13
N VAL A 78 31.29 -14.49 -1.94
CA VAL A 78 31.93 -15.60 -1.20
C VAL A 78 31.98 -15.32 0.32
N LYS A 79 31.82 -14.07 0.74
CA LYS A 79 31.78 -13.68 2.17
C LYS A 79 30.59 -14.25 2.94
N MET A 80 29.62 -14.83 2.24
CA MET A 80 28.47 -15.55 2.80
C MET A 80 28.87 -16.82 3.59
N ILE A 81 30.08 -17.34 3.41
CA ILE A 81 30.61 -18.50 4.14
C ILE A 81 31.66 -18.06 5.15
N ASP A 82 31.45 -18.35 6.43
CA ASP A 82 32.33 -17.94 7.54
C ASP A 82 33.81 -18.30 7.32
N SER A 83 34.09 -19.47 6.76
CA SER A 83 35.45 -19.94 6.50
C SER A 83 36.14 -19.29 5.29
N LEU A 84 35.45 -18.43 4.53
CA LEU A 84 35.95 -17.72 3.36
C LEU A 84 35.87 -16.19 3.51
N LYS A 85 35.54 -15.69 4.71
CA LYS A 85 35.39 -14.24 4.99
C LYS A 85 36.68 -13.43 4.85
N ASP A 86 37.83 -14.09 4.86
CA ASP A 86 39.14 -13.47 4.70
C ASP A 86 39.52 -13.25 3.23
N PHE A 87 38.69 -13.69 2.27
CA PHE A 87 38.83 -13.35 0.87
C PHE A 87 38.42 -11.90 0.61
N VAL A 88 39.27 -11.18 -0.12
CA VAL A 88 38.95 -9.84 -0.63
C VAL A 88 38.19 -9.98 -1.95
N GLU A 89 36.96 -9.50 -1.98
CA GLU A 89 36.09 -9.57 -3.15
C GLU A 89 36.34 -8.42 -4.12
N TYR A 90 36.32 -8.76 -5.41
CA TYR A 90 36.44 -7.84 -6.52
C TYR A 90 35.40 -8.21 -7.58
N PRO A 91 34.61 -7.26 -8.12
CA PRO A 91 33.68 -7.57 -9.21
C PRO A 91 34.45 -7.94 -10.49
N ALA A 92 33.85 -8.76 -11.36
CA ALA A 92 34.45 -9.16 -12.64
C ALA A 92 34.82 -7.97 -13.54
N ILE A 93 34.06 -6.88 -13.39
CA ILE A 93 34.36 -5.58 -13.98
C ILE A 93 34.89 -4.67 -12.85
N PRO A 94 36.18 -4.27 -12.87
CA PRO A 94 36.75 -3.45 -11.82
C PRO A 94 36.05 -2.09 -11.68
N GLU A 95 35.83 -1.69 -10.43
CA GLU A 95 35.35 -0.34 -10.08
C GLU A 95 36.43 0.71 -10.39
N ASP A 96 37.71 0.36 -10.15
CA ASP A 96 38.85 1.18 -10.54
C ASP A 96 39.00 1.18 -12.07
N ARG A 97 38.70 2.32 -12.68
CA ARG A 97 38.70 2.51 -14.13
C ARG A 97 40.10 2.36 -14.73
N ASP A 98 41.15 2.72 -14.01
CA ASP A 98 42.52 2.56 -14.52
C ASP A 98 42.90 1.09 -14.62
N ILE A 99 42.44 0.26 -13.68
CA ILE A 99 42.60 -1.20 -13.76
C ILE A 99 41.76 -1.76 -14.92
N PHE A 100 40.51 -1.33 -15.05
CA PHE A 100 39.63 -1.76 -16.14
C PHE A 100 40.22 -1.46 -17.53
N TRP A 101 40.75 -0.26 -17.76
CA TRP A 101 41.37 0.11 -19.03
C TRP A 101 42.62 -0.70 -19.34
N GLN A 102 43.44 -1.00 -18.33
CA GLN A 102 44.62 -1.87 -18.51
C GLN A 102 44.21 -3.30 -18.86
N CYS A 103 43.19 -3.85 -18.21
CA CYS A 103 42.65 -5.18 -18.53
C CYS A 103 42.09 -5.24 -19.96
N LEU A 104 41.34 -4.23 -20.40
CA LEU A 104 40.85 -4.14 -21.77
C LEU A 104 42.00 -4.00 -22.78
N THR A 105 43.00 -3.17 -22.48
CA THR A 105 44.17 -2.97 -23.36
C THR A 105 44.96 -4.27 -23.54
N ALA A 106 45.17 -5.04 -22.47
CA ALA A 106 45.82 -6.35 -22.55
C ALA A 106 44.99 -7.38 -23.33
N THR A 107 43.66 -7.28 -23.23
CA THR A 107 42.72 -8.22 -23.87
C THR A 107 42.57 -7.99 -25.36
N PHE A 108 42.42 -6.72 -25.76
CA PHE A 108 42.14 -6.31 -27.13
C PHE A 108 43.36 -5.76 -27.87
N GLY A 109 44.50 -5.59 -27.18
CA GLY A 109 45.79 -5.17 -27.75
C GLY A 109 45.97 -3.66 -27.91
N GLN A 110 44.90 -2.88 -27.75
CA GLN A 110 44.95 -1.42 -27.81
C GLN A 110 43.94 -0.80 -26.85
N GLU A 111 44.33 0.33 -26.27
CA GLU A 111 43.47 1.11 -25.39
C GLU A 111 42.42 1.88 -26.21
N PRO A 112 41.14 1.92 -25.78
CA PRO A 112 40.13 2.76 -26.42
C PRO A 112 40.50 4.25 -26.34
N ASP A 113 40.18 5.03 -27.38
CA ASP A 113 40.38 6.48 -27.35
C ASP A 113 39.48 7.16 -26.29
N SER A 114 39.76 8.43 -25.99
CA SER A 114 39.04 9.18 -24.94
C SER A 114 37.53 9.26 -25.15
N ASP A 115 37.07 9.32 -26.42
CA ASP A 115 35.65 9.39 -26.74
C ASP A 115 34.97 8.03 -26.56
N CYS A 116 35.65 6.95 -26.95
CA CYS A 116 35.23 5.57 -26.75
C CYS A 116 35.10 5.24 -25.25
N LYS A 117 36.12 5.61 -24.45
CA LYS A 117 36.11 5.43 -23.00
C LYS A 117 34.91 6.13 -22.36
N LYS A 118 34.66 7.39 -22.73
CA LYS A 118 33.55 8.18 -22.19
C LYS A 118 32.19 7.55 -22.44
N VAL A 119 31.98 6.93 -23.61
CA VAL A 119 30.72 6.21 -23.91
C VAL A 119 30.58 4.99 -23.02
N LEU A 120 31.61 4.16 -22.97
CA LEU A 120 31.63 2.93 -22.17
C LEU A 120 31.43 3.25 -20.67
N GLU A 121 32.11 4.25 -20.14
CA GLU A 121 31.93 4.73 -18.76
C GLU A 121 30.49 5.16 -18.51
N THR A 122 29.91 5.94 -19.42
CA THR A 122 28.52 6.42 -19.25
C THR A 122 27.53 5.26 -19.24
N ILE A 123 27.76 4.24 -20.06
CA ILE A 123 26.91 3.04 -20.10
C ILE A 123 27.08 2.23 -18.81
N MET A 124 28.33 1.98 -18.39
CA MET A 124 28.63 1.18 -17.20
C MET A 124 28.22 1.88 -15.89
N GLU A 125 28.16 3.21 -15.87
CA GLU A 125 27.59 3.98 -14.76
C GLU A 125 26.06 3.84 -14.66
N SER A 126 25.39 3.53 -15.78
CA SER A 126 23.91 3.60 -15.88
C SER A 126 23.25 2.23 -16.08
N ARG A 127 24.01 1.17 -16.35
CA ARG A 127 23.49 -0.19 -16.61
C ARG A 127 24.51 -1.25 -16.19
N GLN A 128 24.05 -2.28 -15.49
CA GLN A 128 24.86 -3.48 -15.23
C GLN A 128 24.99 -4.29 -16.52
N ILE A 129 26.22 -4.65 -16.89
CA ILE A 129 26.52 -5.40 -18.11
C ILE A 129 27.34 -6.63 -17.74
N ALA A 130 26.88 -7.79 -18.18
CA ALA A 130 27.62 -9.05 -18.15
C ALA A 130 28.96 -8.93 -18.89
N LEU A 131 30.03 -9.51 -18.34
CA LEU A 131 31.36 -9.42 -18.95
C LEU A 131 31.38 -10.07 -20.35
N GLU A 132 30.60 -11.14 -20.53
CA GLU A 132 30.41 -11.78 -21.84
C GLU A 132 29.84 -10.81 -22.89
N ASP A 133 28.72 -10.16 -22.56
CA ASP A 133 28.02 -9.23 -23.44
C ASP A 133 28.90 -8.03 -23.78
N LEU A 134 29.66 -7.53 -22.78
CA LEU A 134 30.63 -6.47 -22.98
C LEU A 134 31.71 -6.88 -23.99
N PHE A 135 32.27 -8.09 -23.88
CA PHE A 135 33.28 -8.56 -24.83
C PHE A 135 32.73 -8.78 -26.23
N GLN A 136 31.54 -9.37 -26.35
CA GLN A 136 30.89 -9.54 -27.65
C GLN A 136 30.62 -8.18 -28.32
N TYR A 137 30.15 -7.22 -27.53
CA TYR A 137 29.94 -5.84 -27.99
C TYR A 137 31.25 -5.19 -28.45
N LEU A 138 32.29 -5.20 -27.62
CA LEU A 138 33.59 -4.61 -27.94
C LEU A 138 34.24 -5.27 -29.16
N ASP A 139 34.10 -6.59 -29.34
CA ASP A 139 34.59 -7.30 -30.52
C ASP A 139 33.96 -6.81 -31.82
N SER A 140 32.66 -6.50 -31.78
CA SER A 140 31.98 -5.93 -32.94
C SER A 140 32.41 -4.50 -33.25
N CYS A 141 33.03 -3.81 -32.28
CA CYS A 141 33.43 -2.41 -32.37
C CYS A 141 34.86 -2.17 -32.88
N ILE A 142 35.65 -3.24 -33.02
CA ILE A 142 37.01 -3.18 -33.54
C ILE A 142 37.02 -3.16 -35.07
N ASP A 143 37.90 -2.36 -35.67
CA ASP A 143 38.08 -2.30 -37.12
C ASP A 143 39.02 -3.38 -37.67
N LYS A 144 39.20 -3.43 -39.00
CA LYS A 144 40.07 -4.44 -39.63
C LYS A 144 41.56 -4.30 -39.24
N SER A 145 41.94 -3.15 -38.68
CA SER A 145 43.29 -2.85 -38.23
C SER A 145 43.50 -3.18 -36.75
N GLY A 146 42.47 -3.64 -36.04
CA GLY A 146 42.52 -3.96 -34.62
C GLY A 146 42.18 -2.80 -33.69
N ASN A 147 41.75 -1.65 -34.23
CA ASN A 147 41.53 -0.43 -33.43
C ASN A 147 40.05 -0.23 -33.10
N PHE A 148 39.76 0.23 -31.87
CA PHE A 148 38.42 0.69 -31.50
C PHE A 148 38.05 1.93 -32.34
N LYS A 149 36.86 1.90 -32.94
CA LYS A 149 36.30 3.07 -33.63
C LYS A 149 35.07 3.56 -32.89
N PHE A 150 35.10 4.82 -32.46
CA PHE A 150 33.96 5.50 -31.85
C PHE A 150 32.66 5.33 -32.66
N SER A 151 32.76 5.46 -33.99
CA SER A 151 31.63 5.28 -34.91
C SER A 151 31.06 3.86 -34.93
N LYS A 152 31.84 2.83 -34.58
CA LYS A 152 31.35 1.47 -34.41
C LYS A 152 30.75 1.24 -33.01
N ILE A 153 31.37 1.80 -31.97
CA ILE A 153 30.86 1.76 -30.59
C ILE A 153 29.42 2.24 -30.55
N VAL A 154 29.15 3.43 -31.06
CA VAL A 154 27.80 4.01 -31.02
C VAL A 154 26.79 3.32 -31.95
N ARG A 155 27.27 2.74 -33.06
CA ARG A 155 26.43 2.01 -34.03
C ARG A 155 26.01 0.63 -33.50
N ASN A 156 26.86 -0.01 -32.72
CA ASN A 156 26.63 -1.38 -32.23
C ASN A 156 25.97 -1.43 -30.84
N LEU A 157 25.57 -0.28 -30.28
CA LEU A 157 24.89 -0.17 -28.98
C LEU A 157 23.69 -1.12 -28.83
N TYR A 158 23.02 -1.45 -29.94
CA TYR A 158 21.91 -2.41 -29.95
C TYR A 158 22.27 -3.80 -29.43
N GLN A 159 23.55 -4.18 -29.43
CA GLN A 159 24.00 -5.46 -28.87
C GLN A 159 23.90 -5.48 -27.34
N LEU A 160 24.05 -4.31 -26.73
CA LEU A 160 23.77 -4.05 -25.31
C LEU A 160 22.33 -3.59 -25.09
N GLU A 161 21.43 -3.84 -26.04
CA GLU A 161 20.02 -3.40 -25.99
C GLU A 161 19.88 -1.89 -25.75
N LEU A 162 20.69 -1.09 -26.44
CA LEU A 162 20.60 0.36 -26.47
C LEU A 162 20.37 0.84 -27.89
N TRP A 163 19.68 1.96 -28.09
CA TRP A 163 19.44 2.47 -29.44
C TRP A 163 20.73 2.70 -30.22
N ALA A 164 20.81 2.15 -31.44
CA ALA A 164 21.93 2.36 -32.33
C ALA A 164 21.93 3.80 -32.86
N ILE A 165 23.06 4.49 -32.71
CA ILE A 165 23.26 5.81 -33.31
C ILE A 165 23.74 5.59 -34.75
N ARG A 166 22.93 6.03 -35.73
CA ARG A 166 23.26 5.88 -37.15
C ARG A 166 24.23 6.99 -37.57
N ASN A 167 25.39 6.61 -38.11
CA ASN A 167 26.44 7.54 -38.57
C ASN A 167 26.11 8.20 -39.91
N ASN A 168 24.87 8.63 -40.11
CA ASN A 168 24.46 9.18 -41.40
C ASN A 168 25.01 10.60 -41.60
N ASN A 169 25.24 11.36 -40.52
CA ASN A 169 25.82 12.71 -40.53
C ASN A 169 26.77 12.92 -39.32
N ASP A 170 27.82 13.74 -39.47
CA ASP A 170 28.80 14.04 -38.39
C ASP A 170 28.17 14.63 -37.12
N LYS A 171 27.01 15.31 -37.24
CA LYS A 171 26.28 15.89 -36.11
C LYS A 171 25.79 14.87 -35.08
N ASP A 172 25.41 13.66 -35.51
CA ASP A 172 24.90 12.63 -34.59
C ASP A 172 26.03 11.94 -33.82
N LEU A 173 27.19 11.81 -34.46
CA LEU A 173 28.43 11.38 -33.80
C LEU A 173 28.89 12.39 -32.74
N ASP A 174 28.82 13.69 -33.03
CA ASP A 174 29.16 14.73 -32.06
C ASP A 174 28.19 14.81 -30.87
N LYS A 175 26.90 14.53 -31.09
CA LYS A 175 25.92 14.40 -29.99
C LYS A 175 26.27 13.21 -29.10
N ALA A 176 26.66 12.08 -29.67
CA ALA A 176 27.04 10.88 -28.93
C ALA A 176 28.27 11.09 -28.03
N LYS A 177 29.12 12.08 -28.30
CA LYS A 177 30.24 12.46 -27.41
C LYS A 177 29.79 13.19 -26.13
N LYS A 178 28.53 13.64 -26.06
CA LYS A 178 27.98 14.35 -24.90
C LYS A 178 27.39 13.34 -23.91
N LYS A 179 27.94 13.30 -22.70
CA LYS A 179 27.49 12.42 -21.60
C LYS A 179 25.98 12.54 -21.32
N GLN A 180 25.44 13.77 -21.33
CA GLN A 180 24.00 14.02 -21.12
C GLN A 180 23.11 13.37 -22.18
N TYR A 181 23.54 13.36 -23.45
CA TYR A 181 22.79 12.74 -24.54
C TYR A 181 22.79 11.22 -24.41
N LEU A 182 23.95 10.63 -24.06
CA LEU A 182 24.06 9.20 -23.80
C LEU A 182 23.20 8.76 -22.61
N LYS A 183 23.23 9.50 -21.48
CA LYS A 183 22.35 9.22 -20.33
C LYS A 183 20.88 9.23 -20.73
N LYS A 184 20.47 10.21 -21.55
CA LYS A 184 19.10 10.29 -22.06
C LYS A 184 18.75 9.12 -22.98
N LEU A 185 19.66 8.73 -23.87
CA LEU A 185 19.48 7.60 -24.77
C LEU A 185 19.39 6.29 -23.99
N ILE A 186 20.24 6.08 -22.98
CA ILE A 186 20.21 4.90 -22.10
C ILE A 186 18.86 4.82 -21.38
N ARG A 187 18.44 5.92 -20.73
CA ARG A 187 17.14 6.00 -20.06
C ARG A 187 15.98 5.68 -21.00
N ASN A 188 16.01 6.25 -22.20
CA ASN A 188 14.93 6.06 -23.16
C ASN A 188 14.96 4.68 -23.83
N SER A 189 16.10 3.98 -23.80
CA SER A 189 16.28 2.59 -24.26
C SER A 189 15.79 1.54 -23.27
N ASP A 190 15.13 1.94 -22.17
CA ASP A 190 14.47 1.01 -21.27
C ASP A 190 13.46 0.13 -22.04
N PRO A 191 13.50 -1.21 -21.90
CA PRO A 191 12.64 -2.15 -22.60
C PRO A 191 11.16 -1.77 -22.65
N LEU A 192 10.57 -1.45 -21.50
CA LEU A 192 9.13 -1.28 -21.36
C LEU A 192 8.71 0.14 -21.75
N LEU A 193 9.55 1.13 -21.45
CA LEU A 193 9.37 2.50 -21.93
C LEU A 193 9.44 2.57 -23.46
N ALA A 194 10.40 1.88 -24.07
CA ALA A 194 10.55 1.79 -25.51
C ALA A 194 9.34 1.12 -26.16
N GLU A 195 8.89 -0.02 -25.64
CA GLU A 195 7.72 -0.73 -26.12
C GLU A 195 6.46 0.13 -26.04
N THR A 196 6.16 0.67 -24.86
CA THR A 196 4.95 1.48 -24.61
C THR A 196 4.91 2.71 -25.48
N LYS A 197 6.03 3.46 -25.58
CA LYS A 197 6.07 4.70 -26.36
C LYS A 197 6.07 4.45 -27.86
N LEU A 198 6.72 3.39 -28.34
CA LEU A 198 6.66 3.01 -29.76
C LEU A 198 5.26 2.51 -30.12
N MET A 199 4.63 1.67 -29.30
CA MET A 199 3.26 1.18 -29.52
C MET A 199 2.24 2.31 -29.47
N GLY A 200 2.33 3.21 -28.48
CA GLY A 200 1.51 4.41 -28.40
C GLY A 200 1.73 5.32 -29.62
N GLY A 201 2.98 5.61 -29.97
CA GLY A 201 3.30 6.43 -31.14
C GLY A 201 2.82 5.85 -32.47
N ILE A 202 2.82 4.52 -32.61
CA ILE A 202 2.30 3.79 -33.77
C ILE A 202 0.76 3.81 -33.82
N THR A 203 0.10 3.64 -32.67
CA THR A 203 -1.36 3.58 -32.54
C THR A 203 -1.99 4.96 -32.74
N GLU A 204 -1.39 5.98 -32.12
CA GLU A 204 -1.81 7.37 -32.19
C GLU A 204 -1.31 8.12 -33.44
N LYS A 205 -0.56 7.43 -34.32
CA LYS A 205 0.06 7.99 -35.54
C LYS A 205 0.96 9.21 -35.28
N LYS A 206 1.55 9.33 -34.08
CA LYS A 206 2.50 10.39 -33.73
C LYS A 206 3.82 10.30 -34.50
N VAL A 207 4.18 9.09 -34.96
CA VAL A 207 5.33 8.86 -35.84
C VAL A 207 4.90 8.02 -37.05
N GLU A 208 5.20 8.51 -38.25
CA GLU A 208 4.92 7.79 -39.49
C GLU A 208 6.01 6.75 -39.79
N PHE A 209 5.61 5.48 -39.76
CA PHE A 209 6.42 4.36 -40.26
C PHE A 209 5.81 3.80 -41.54
N SER A 210 6.65 3.27 -42.43
CA SER A 210 6.14 2.49 -43.56
C SER A 210 5.35 1.28 -43.06
N VAL A 211 4.36 0.81 -43.82
CA VAL A 211 3.51 -0.34 -43.45
C VAL A 211 4.37 -1.56 -43.09
N LYS A 212 5.43 -1.81 -43.86
CA LYS A 212 6.38 -2.90 -43.62
C LYS A 212 7.16 -2.70 -42.32
N THR A 213 7.69 -1.50 -42.08
CA THR A 213 8.42 -1.17 -40.84
C THR A 213 7.52 -1.27 -39.61
N ARG A 214 6.26 -0.85 -39.69
CA ARG A 214 5.29 -0.98 -38.60
C ARG A 214 5.02 -2.44 -38.25
N GLN A 215 4.82 -3.30 -39.26
CA GLN A 215 4.63 -4.74 -39.07
C GLN A 215 5.89 -5.39 -38.46
N ASP A 216 7.08 -4.99 -38.93
CA ASP A 216 8.33 -5.50 -38.40
C ASP A 216 8.57 -5.07 -36.94
N ILE A 217 8.28 -3.81 -36.58
CA ILE A 217 8.36 -3.31 -35.20
C ILE A 217 7.40 -4.07 -34.29
N MET A 218 6.13 -4.21 -34.67
CA MET A 218 5.15 -4.96 -33.86
C MET A 218 5.54 -6.44 -33.73
N ARG A 219 6.13 -7.04 -34.76
CA ARG A 219 6.65 -8.41 -34.71
C ARG A 219 7.86 -8.55 -33.79
N TRP A 220 8.77 -7.57 -33.76
CA TRP A 220 9.93 -7.60 -32.87
C TRP A 220 9.51 -7.39 -31.41
N LEU A 221 8.62 -6.42 -31.14
CA LEU A 221 8.10 -6.15 -29.79
C LEU A 221 7.32 -7.36 -29.22
N SER A 222 6.41 -7.95 -30.01
CA SER A 222 5.68 -9.17 -29.58
C SER A 222 6.55 -10.40 -29.30
N LYS A 223 7.80 -10.42 -29.78
CA LYS A 223 8.79 -11.48 -29.50
C LYS A 223 9.85 -11.06 -28.48
N ASN A 224 9.70 -9.88 -27.88
CA ASN A 224 10.70 -9.26 -27.00
C ASN A 224 12.10 -9.14 -27.64
N ASP A 225 12.17 -8.93 -28.97
CA ASP A 225 13.42 -8.79 -29.72
C ASP A 225 13.87 -7.32 -29.82
N LEU A 226 14.27 -6.75 -28.67
CA LEU A 226 14.68 -5.36 -28.54
C LEU A 226 15.97 -5.06 -29.32
N LYS A 227 16.87 -6.03 -29.47
CA LYS A 227 18.09 -5.90 -30.29
C LYS A 227 17.73 -5.57 -31.73
N SER A 228 16.71 -6.20 -32.30
CA SER A 228 16.22 -5.87 -33.65
C SER A 228 15.53 -4.52 -33.71
N VAL A 229 14.75 -4.14 -32.69
CA VAL A 229 14.11 -2.80 -32.61
C VAL A 229 15.17 -1.71 -32.60
N PHE A 230 16.10 -1.75 -31.64
CA PHE A 230 17.12 -0.72 -31.44
C PHE A 230 18.16 -0.64 -32.55
N LYS A 231 18.34 -1.72 -33.32
CA LYS A 231 19.16 -1.73 -34.54
C LYS A 231 18.45 -1.08 -35.74
N ASN A 232 17.17 -1.38 -35.92
CA ASN A 232 16.44 -1.08 -37.15
C ASN A 232 15.57 0.18 -37.08
N VAL A 233 15.25 0.65 -35.88
CA VAL A 233 14.55 1.93 -35.63
C VAL A 233 15.57 3.00 -35.28
N SER A 234 15.60 4.10 -36.04
CA SER A 234 16.53 5.21 -35.78
C SER A 234 16.10 6.03 -34.58
N TYR A 235 17.03 6.29 -33.66
CA TYR A 235 16.81 7.22 -32.55
C TYR A 235 16.98 8.67 -33.02
N ASP A 236 15.97 9.19 -33.72
CA ASP A 236 15.92 10.56 -34.22
C ASP A 236 15.06 11.46 -33.32
N GLU A 237 14.98 12.75 -33.66
CA GLU A 237 14.23 13.73 -32.87
C GLU A 237 12.72 13.40 -32.77
N LYS A 238 12.14 12.70 -33.75
CA LYS A 238 10.73 12.29 -33.71
C LYS A 238 10.52 11.14 -32.73
N ILE A 239 11.42 10.15 -32.77
CA ILE A 239 11.42 9.08 -31.76
C ILE A 239 11.70 9.67 -30.38
N GLU A 240 12.68 10.55 -30.24
CA GLU A 240 13.01 11.22 -28.99
C GLU A 240 11.83 12.05 -28.44
N GLN A 241 11.01 12.67 -29.30
CA GLN A 241 9.81 13.40 -28.92
C GLN A 241 8.73 12.51 -28.28
N LEU A 242 8.64 11.23 -28.64
CA LEU A 242 7.75 10.27 -27.94
C LEU A 242 8.10 10.14 -26.45
N PHE A 243 9.34 10.46 -26.09
CA PHE A 243 9.84 10.42 -24.71
C PHE A 243 9.92 11.81 -24.06
N LYS A 244 9.75 12.92 -24.82
CA LYS A 244 9.68 14.28 -24.26
C LYS A 244 8.27 14.50 -23.68
N GLY A 245 8.20 14.50 -22.35
CA GLY A 245 6.97 14.44 -21.55
C GLY A 245 7.10 13.53 -20.33
N SER A 246 8.17 12.72 -20.28
CA SER A 246 8.52 11.83 -19.15
C SER A 246 9.67 12.37 -18.28
N GLY A 247 9.86 13.70 -18.26
CA GLY A 247 10.77 14.29 -17.29
C GLY A 247 10.13 14.22 -15.91
N ARG A 248 10.68 13.38 -15.01
CA ARG A 248 10.55 13.58 -13.57
C ARG A 248 10.73 15.06 -13.30
N LYS A 249 9.69 15.73 -12.79
CA LYS A 249 9.88 17.00 -12.10
C LYS A 249 10.82 16.69 -10.94
N ARG A 250 12.10 17.04 -11.09
CA ARG A 250 12.95 17.27 -9.93
C ARG A 250 12.25 18.37 -9.16
N LYS A 251 11.65 18.02 -8.03
CA LYS A 251 11.23 18.98 -7.02
C LYS A 251 12.50 19.62 -6.45
N ASP A 252 13.03 20.61 -7.16
CA ASP A 252 13.85 21.63 -6.53
C ASP A 252 12.89 22.50 -5.71
N LEU A 253 13.01 22.37 -4.39
CA LEU A 253 12.17 22.97 -3.34
C LEU A 253 12.27 24.51 -3.23
N SER A 254 12.60 25.22 -4.31
CA SER A 254 12.80 26.68 -4.27
C SER A 254 12.20 27.45 -5.45
N GLN A 255 11.33 26.83 -6.26
CA GLN A 255 10.48 27.54 -7.22
C GLN A 255 9.01 27.16 -7.00
N GLU A 256 8.51 27.46 -5.80
CA GLU A 256 7.08 27.49 -5.53
C GLU A 256 6.42 28.67 -6.26
N LYS A 257 5.23 28.39 -6.82
CA LYS A 257 4.29 29.30 -7.51
C LYS A 257 4.56 29.53 -8.99
N GLN A 258 4.37 28.49 -9.82
CA GLN A 258 3.70 28.57 -11.15
C GLN A 258 3.75 27.24 -11.95
N GLU A 259 3.66 26.08 -11.28
CA GLU A 259 3.25 24.85 -11.97
C GLU A 259 1.78 24.61 -11.62
N GLY A 260 0.90 24.60 -12.62
CA GLY A 260 -0.55 24.46 -12.43
C GLY A 260 -0.89 23.28 -11.54
N GLN A 261 -1.36 23.56 -10.32
CA GLN A 261 -2.02 22.57 -9.49
C GLN A 261 -3.30 22.17 -10.22
N SER A 262 -3.41 20.89 -10.57
CA SER A 262 -4.67 20.30 -11.02
C SER A 262 -5.44 19.89 -9.77
N TYR A 263 -6.71 20.28 -9.70
CA TYR A 263 -7.62 19.99 -8.61
C TYR A 263 -8.68 19.02 -9.12
N GLU A 264 -9.05 18.01 -8.33
CA GLU A 264 -10.08 17.06 -8.76
C GLU A 264 -11.48 17.65 -8.62
N ASN A 265 -11.68 18.50 -7.60
CA ASN A 265 -12.95 19.16 -7.34
C ASN A 265 -12.80 20.57 -6.72
N SER A 266 -13.92 21.29 -6.68
CA SER A 266 -14.04 22.65 -6.17
C SER A 266 -13.65 22.82 -4.70
N TYR A 267 -13.87 21.83 -3.84
CA TYR A 267 -13.48 21.91 -2.43
C TYR A 267 -11.97 21.79 -2.24
N GLU A 268 -11.30 20.91 -2.99
CA GLU A 268 -9.84 20.82 -2.96
C GLU A 268 -9.18 22.15 -3.36
N TYR A 269 -9.75 22.82 -4.35
CA TYR A 269 -9.34 24.15 -4.77
C TYR A 269 -9.57 25.20 -3.67
N VAL A 270 -10.79 25.27 -3.12
CA VAL A 270 -11.15 26.26 -2.09
C VAL A 270 -10.32 26.09 -0.82
N MET A 271 -10.06 24.86 -0.38
CA MET A 271 -9.29 24.61 0.83
C MET A 271 -7.82 24.99 0.70
N GLN A 272 -7.28 25.07 -0.52
CA GLN A 272 -5.88 25.48 -0.76
C GLN A 272 -5.77 26.97 -1.08
N GLU A 273 -6.72 27.54 -1.80
CA GLU A 273 -6.57 28.90 -2.36
C GLU A 273 -7.54 29.94 -1.74
N PHE A 274 -8.76 29.54 -1.35
CA PHE A 274 -9.86 30.48 -0.99
C PHE A 274 -10.70 30.05 0.23
N LEU A 275 -10.05 29.63 1.32
CA LEU A 275 -10.68 29.04 2.53
C LEU A 275 -11.91 29.78 3.10
N LYS A 276 -11.99 31.11 2.95
CA LYS A 276 -13.04 31.96 3.54
C LYS A 276 -14.21 32.27 2.60
N GLU A 277 -14.13 31.94 1.31
CA GLU A 277 -15.14 32.34 0.33
C GLU A 277 -16.32 31.36 0.26
N PRO A 278 -17.59 31.81 0.27
CA PRO A 278 -18.73 30.91 0.17
C PRO A 278 -18.63 29.98 -1.05
N MET A 279 -18.87 28.66 -0.88
CA MET A 279 -18.69 27.68 -1.96
C MET A 279 -19.47 28.03 -3.23
N GLN A 280 -20.70 28.54 -3.07
CA GLN A 280 -21.53 28.98 -4.19
C GLN A 280 -20.80 30.04 -5.04
N GLN A 281 -20.19 31.05 -4.42
CA GLN A 281 -19.48 32.10 -5.13
C GLN A 281 -18.25 31.55 -5.87
N VAL A 282 -17.54 30.62 -5.24
CA VAL A 282 -16.35 30.01 -5.86
C VAL A 282 -16.72 29.18 -7.08
N GLU A 283 -17.72 28.31 -6.97
CA GLU A 283 -18.16 27.50 -8.11
C GLU A 283 -18.77 28.35 -9.23
N ASP A 284 -19.51 29.42 -8.91
CA ASP A 284 -20.03 30.37 -9.90
C ASP A 284 -18.89 31.07 -10.67
N ILE A 285 -17.83 31.52 -9.97
CA ILE A 285 -16.63 32.11 -10.61
C ILE A 285 -15.91 31.09 -11.50
N LEU A 286 -15.74 29.86 -11.02
CA LEU A 286 -15.09 28.78 -11.78
C LEU A 286 -15.88 28.39 -13.04
N LEU A 287 -17.20 28.57 -13.04
CA LEU A 287 -18.05 28.33 -14.21
C LEU A 287 -18.04 29.45 -15.23
N GLU A 288 -17.85 30.70 -14.78
CA GLU A 288 -17.77 31.88 -15.64
C GLU A 288 -16.36 32.11 -16.22
N ALA A 289 -15.37 31.36 -15.73
CA ALA A 289 -14.02 31.36 -16.27
C ALA A 289 -14.00 30.94 -17.75
N LYS A 290 -13.11 31.55 -18.53
CA LYS A 290 -12.89 31.11 -19.91
C LYS A 290 -12.29 29.70 -19.90
N PRO A 291 -12.54 28.85 -20.91
CA PRO A 291 -12.00 27.49 -20.95
C PRO A 291 -10.47 27.42 -20.82
N GLU A 292 -9.75 28.45 -21.28
CA GLU A 292 -8.28 28.55 -21.18
C GLU A 292 -7.79 28.81 -19.74
N ASP A 293 -8.67 29.33 -18.87
CA ASP A 293 -8.41 29.69 -17.47
C ASP A 293 -9.19 28.78 -16.48
N GLU A 294 -9.95 27.79 -16.98
CA GLU A 294 -10.82 26.93 -16.18
C GLU A 294 -10.01 25.84 -15.47
N ILE A 295 -9.72 26.07 -14.19
CA ILE A 295 -8.87 25.21 -13.33
C ILE A 295 -9.36 23.75 -13.25
N LEU A 296 -10.68 23.55 -13.34
CA LEU A 296 -11.33 22.24 -13.23
C LEU A 296 -11.70 21.60 -14.57
N LEU A 297 -11.26 22.16 -15.71
CA LEU A 297 -11.69 21.71 -17.04
C LEU A 297 -11.42 20.22 -17.28
N ASP A 298 -10.22 19.75 -16.94
CA ASP A 298 -9.81 18.36 -17.10
C ASP A 298 -10.63 17.38 -16.24
N SER A 299 -11.08 17.82 -15.07
CA SER A 299 -11.95 17.02 -14.20
C SER A 299 -13.36 16.99 -14.76
N LYS A 300 -13.91 18.16 -15.10
CA LYS A 300 -15.26 18.33 -15.64
C LYS A 300 -15.51 17.49 -16.90
N GLN A 301 -14.56 17.46 -17.82
CA GLN A 301 -14.68 16.73 -19.10
C GLN A 301 -14.76 15.21 -18.97
N ARG A 302 -14.45 14.65 -17.79
CA ARG A 302 -14.55 13.21 -17.54
C ARG A 302 -16.00 12.73 -17.38
N PHE A 303 -16.92 13.62 -17.02
CA PHE A 303 -18.28 13.26 -16.64
C PHE A 303 -19.28 13.60 -17.74
N SER A 304 -20.05 12.61 -18.17
CA SER A 304 -21.12 12.78 -19.15
C SER A 304 -22.35 11.96 -18.79
N TYR A 305 -23.53 12.57 -18.90
CA TYR A 305 -24.80 11.86 -18.78
C TYR A 305 -25.15 11.15 -20.10
N PRO A 306 -25.88 10.02 -20.03
CA PRO A 306 -26.44 9.35 -21.20
C PRO A 306 -27.62 10.14 -21.78
N ASP A 307 -28.07 9.75 -22.97
CA ASP A 307 -29.21 10.36 -23.63
C ASP A 307 -30.53 10.10 -22.87
N LYS A 308 -31.44 11.07 -22.91
CA LYS A 308 -32.74 11.00 -22.22
C LYS A 308 -33.56 9.76 -22.60
N GLN A 309 -33.44 9.26 -23.84
CA GLN A 309 -34.13 8.06 -24.30
C GLN A 309 -33.62 6.78 -23.61
N GLU A 310 -32.30 6.68 -23.36
CA GLU A 310 -31.73 5.54 -22.63
C GLU A 310 -32.28 5.51 -21.21
N ILE A 311 -32.35 6.67 -20.56
CA ILE A 311 -32.91 6.85 -19.22
C ILE A 311 -34.40 6.47 -19.18
N GLU A 312 -35.19 6.94 -20.15
CA GLU A 312 -36.61 6.59 -20.23
C GLU A 312 -36.80 5.08 -20.39
N THR A 313 -35.93 4.41 -21.15
CA THR A 313 -35.94 2.96 -21.34
C THR A 313 -35.61 2.23 -20.04
N GLU A 314 -34.56 2.64 -19.33
CA GLU A 314 -34.16 2.06 -18.03
C GLU A 314 -35.30 2.08 -17.00
N PHE A 315 -35.98 3.22 -16.85
CA PHE A 315 -37.13 3.33 -15.93
C PHE A 315 -38.36 2.55 -16.40
N GLN A 316 -38.56 2.45 -17.72
CA GLN A 316 -39.68 1.69 -18.28
C GLN A 316 -39.52 0.19 -17.99
N GLU A 317 -38.33 -0.37 -18.15
CA GLU A 317 -38.05 -1.78 -17.83
C GLU A 317 -38.27 -2.09 -16.34
N ILE A 318 -37.85 -1.19 -15.44
CA ILE A 318 -38.10 -1.35 -13.99
C ILE A 318 -39.60 -1.39 -13.68
N ARG A 319 -40.39 -0.54 -14.36
CA ARG A 319 -41.85 -0.55 -14.18
C ARG A 319 -42.47 -1.84 -14.70
N GLU A 320 -42.05 -2.30 -15.87
CA GLU A 320 -42.55 -3.54 -16.45
C GLU A 320 -42.29 -4.73 -15.51
N LEU A 321 -41.11 -4.82 -14.91
CA LEU A 321 -40.81 -5.82 -13.88
C LEU A 321 -41.73 -5.68 -12.66
N MET A 322 -41.96 -4.46 -12.19
CA MET A 322 -42.86 -4.19 -11.06
C MET A 322 -44.31 -4.60 -11.36
N GLU A 323 -44.80 -4.40 -12.58
CA GLU A 323 -46.16 -4.78 -12.99
C GLU A 323 -46.41 -6.28 -12.99
N LEU A 324 -45.36 -7.08 -13.21
CA LEU A 324 -45.45 -8.55 -13.19
C LEU A 324 -45.63 -9.10 -11.77
N LEU A 325 -45.41 -8.29 -10.74
CA LEU A 325 -45.49 -8.70 -9.35
C LEU A 325 -46.95 -8.67 -8.84
N SER A 326 -47.28 -9.67 -8.02
CA SER A 326 -48.64 -9.87 -7.49
C SER A 326 -48.94 -9.01 -6.25
N PHE A 327 -48.81 -7.68 -6.39
CA PHE A 327 -49.11 -6.73 -5.32
C PHE A 327 -50.62 -6.48 -5.12
N THR A 328 -50.98 -6.04 -3.91
CA THR A 328 -52.27 -5.37 -3.68
C THR A 328 -52.31 -4.05 -4.43
N GLU A 329 -53.50 -3.57 -4.80
CA GLU A 329 -53.64 -2.33 -5.58
C GLU A 329 -53.01 -1.12 -4.87
N GLU A 330 -53.16 -1.03 -3.55
CA GLU A 330 -52.52 0.00 -2.72
C GLU A 330 -50.98 0.00 -2.85
N LYS A 331 -50.36 -1.18 -2.79
CA LYS A 331 -48.89 -1.32 -2.88
C LYS A 331 -48.37 -1.08 -4.28
N ARG A 332 -49.11 -1.56 -5.29
CA ARG A 332 -48.80 -1.29 -6.70
C ARG A 332 -48.84 0.20 -7.00
N MET A 333 -49.90 0.90 -6.57
CA MET A 333 -50.02 2.34 -6.75
C MET A 333 -48.90 3.11 -6.06
N PHE A 334 -48.57 2.75 -4.81
CA PHE A 334 -47.44 3.34 -4.11
C PHE A 334 -46.11 3.19 -4.88
N LEU A 335 -45.79 1.97 -5.33
CA LEU A 335 -44.55 1.71 -6.08
C LEU A 335 -44.53 2.45 -7.42
N ARG A 336 -45.66 2.52 -8.14
CA ARG A 336 -45.79 3.30 -9.39
C ARG A 336 -45.52 4.78 -9.15
N GLU A 337 -46.17 5.37 -8.15
CA GLU A 337 -46.00 6.78 -7.80
C GLU A 337 -44.55 7.09 -7.43
N LYS A 338 -43.92 6.23 -6.62
CA LYS A 338 -42.52 6.40 -6.22
C LYS A 338 -41.53 6.22 -7.38
N LEU A 339 -41.72 5.26 -8.27
CA LEU A 339 -40.87 5.10 -9.47
C LEU A 339 -41.03 6.28 -10.44
N LEU A 340 -42.23 6.86 -10.53
CA LEU A 340 -42.47 8.05 -11.34
C LEU A 340 -41.83 9.30 -10.72
N GLU A 341 -41.96 9.47 -9.40
CA GLU A 341 -41.27 10.51 -8.64
C GLU A 341 -39.75 10.41 -8.83
N LEU A 342 -39.19 9.20 -8.70
CA LEU A 342 -37.77 8.92 -8.87
C LEU A 342 -37.25 9.32 -10.27
N GLN A 343 -37.98 8.96 -11.33
CA GLN A 343 -37.63 9.34 -12.70
C GLN A 343 -37.66 10.87 -12.87
N GLN A 344 -38.68 11.55 -12.36
CA GLN A 344 -38.80 13.01 -12.48
C GLN A 344 -37.67 13.73 -11.73
N LEU A 345 -37.31 13.25 -10.55
CA LEU A 345 -36.20 13.79 -9.77
C LEU A 345 -34.86 13.57 -10.48
N PHE A 346 -34.64 12.39 -11.07
CA PHE A 346 -33.45 12.12 -11.87
C PHE A 346 -33.33 13.07 -13.06
N LEU A 347 -34.40 13.24 -13.85
CA LEU A 347 -34.37 14.12 -15.03
C LEU A 347 -34.02 15.57 -14.66
N ARG A 348 -34.55 16.08 -13.54
CA ARG A 348 -34.18 17.41 -13.02
C ARG A 348 -32.72 17.47 -12.59
N ALA A 349 -32.26 16.45 -11.87
CA ALA A 349 -30.87 16.35 -11.42
C ALA A 349 -29.89 16.23 -12.59
N MET A 350 -30.28 15.59 -13.69
CA MET A 350 -29.52 15.50 -14.93
C MET A 350 -29.45 16.84 -15.68
N GLU A 351 -30.57 17.56 -15.78
CA GLU A 351 -30.61 18.89 -16.43
C GLU A 351 -29.64 19.85 -15.75
N GLU A 352 -29.64 19.92 -14.42
CA GLU A 352 -28.69 20.73 -13.65
C GLU A 352 -27.28 20.12 -13.63
N GLY A 353 -27.18 18.80 -13.47
CA GLY A 353 -25.91 18.07 -13.38
C GLY A 353 -25.11 18.04 -14.69
N SER A 354 -25.75 18.29 -15.84
CA SER A 354 -25.03 18.48 -17.10
C SER A 354 -24.13 19.73 -17.10
N LYS A 355 -24.50 20.73 -16.28
CA LYS A 355 -23.68 21.92 -16.02
C LYS A 355 -22.77 21.73 -14.80
N TYR A 356 -23.29 21.12 -13.74
CA TYR A 356 -22.61 20.93 -12.45
C TYR A 356 -22.23 19.45 -12.27
N THR A 357 -21.10 19.04 -12.85
CA THR A 357 -20.53 17.69 -12.68
C THR A 357 -19.89 17.52 -11.29
N PRO A 358 -19.48 16.31 -10.87
CA PRO A 358 -18.78 16.09 -9.60
C PRO A 358 -17.55 16.98 -9.34
N ALA A 359 -16.96 17.58 -10.38
CA ALA A 359 -15.93 18.60 -10.24
C ALA A 359 -16.44 19.84 -9.47
N TYR A 360 -17.71 20.21 -9.63
CA TYR A 360 -18.41 21.26 -8.87
C TYR A 360 -19.25 20.60 -7.75
N LEU A 361 -18.53 20.01 -6.80
CA LEU A 361 -19.10 19.09 -5.82
C LEU A 361 -20.22 19.72 -4.98
N TRP A 362 -20.18 21.01 -4.65
CA TRP A 362 -21.21 21.67 -3.85
C TRP A 362 -22.55 21.71 -4.60
N HIS A 363 -22.56 22.25 -5.83
CA HIS A 363 -23.75 22.27 -6.66
C HIS A 363 -24.22 20.86 -7.02
N TYR A 364 -23.33 19.99 -7.48
CA TYR A 364 -23.67 18.61 -7.85
C TYR A 364 -24.37 17.86 -6.71
N ALA A 365 -23.80 17.89 -5.49
CA ALA A 365 -24.39 17.21 -4.34
C ALA A 365 -25.78 17.76 -3.99
N GLY A 366 -25.97 19.09 -4.08
CA GLY A 366 -27.26 19.74 -3.87
C GLY A 366 -28.33 19.32 -4.89
N CYS A 367 -27.95 19.18 -6.17
CA CYS A 367 -28.86 18.73 -7.23
C CYS A 367 -29.30 17.26 -7.03
N GLN A 368 -28.40 16.39 -6.56
CA GLN A 368 -28.66 14.96 -6.40
C GLN A 368 -29.47 14.61 -5.13
N GLU A 369 -29.44 15.44 -4.09
CA GLU A 369 -29.93 15.09 -2.75
C GLU A 369 -31.36 14.54 -2.73
N LYS A 370 -32.30 15.19 -3.45
CA LYS A 370 -33.70 14.74 -3.50
C LYS A 370 -33.86 13.41 -4.23
N PHE A 371 -33.13 13.22 -5.33
CA PHE A 371 -33.13 11.99 -6.11
C PHE A 371 -32.61 10.81 -5.29
N VAL A 372 -31.45 10.99 -4.66
CA VAL A 372 -30.83 10.00 -3.77
C VAL A 372 -31.76 9.66 -2.61
N ARG A 373 -32.42 10.65 -2.01
CA ARG A 373 -33.42 10.43 -0.94
C ARG A 373 -34.60 9.58 -1.38
N CYS A 374 -35.22 9.94 -2.50
CA CYS A 374 -36.34 9.17 -3.04
C CYS A 374 -35.94 7.70 -3.33
N TYR A 375 -34.74 7.48 -3.88
CA TYR A 375 -34.24 6.14 -4.16
C TYR A 375 -34.13 5.28 -2.90
N PHE A 376 -33.45 5.78 -1.87
CA PHE A 376 -33.22 4.95 -0.69
C PHE A 376 -34.48 4.80 0.20
N GLU A 377 -35.39 5.77 0.20
CA GLU A 377 -36.73 5.60 0.80
C GLU A 377 -37.49 4.44 0.14
N LEU A 378 -37.46 4.36 -1.20
CA LEU A 378 -38.06 3.25 -1.94
C LEU A 378 -37.41 1.92 -1.58
N MET A 379 -36.08 1.87 -1.53
CA MET A 379 -35.31 0.67 -1.18
C MET A 379 -35.59 0.20 0.25
N GLY A 380 -35.58 1.13 1.22
CA GLY A 380 -35.94 0.87 2.62
C GLY A 380 -37.35 0.31 2.77
N ARG A 381 -38.31 0.85 2.00
CA ARG A 381 -39.69 0.34 2.00
C ARG A 381 -39.82 -1.06 1.39
N CYS A 382 -39.04 -1.37 0.34
CA CYS A 382 -39.05 -2.70 -0.29
C CYS A 382 -38.59 -3.81 0.67
N ILE A 383 -37.77 -3.49 1.67
CA ILE A 383 -37.30 -4.43 2.69
C ILE A 383 -38.21 -4.42 3.92
N SER A 384 -38.60 -3.24 4.41
CA SER A 384 -39.36 -3.10 5.66
C SER A 384 -40.82 -3.57 5.55
N ASP A 385 -41.49 -3.37 4.41
CA ASP A 385 -42.85 -3.84 4.19
C ASP A 385 -42.88 -5.32 3.81
N LYS A 386 -43.28 -6.17 4.76
CA LYS A 386 -43.34 -7.64 4.59
C LYS A 386 -44.13 -8.11 3.36
N GLY A 387 -45.16 -7.38 2.95
CA GLY A 387 -45.94 -7.79 1.78
C GLY A 387 -45.32 -7.35 0.46
N ILE A 388 -44.58 -6.24 0.43
CA ILE A 388 -43.76 -5.90 -0.74
C ILE A 388 -42.59 -6.89 -0.83
N ALA A 389 -41.83 -7.04 0.27
CA ALA A 389 -40.65 -7.88 0.34
C ALA A 389 -40.91 -9.32 -0.14
N ARG A 390 -41.99 -9.95 0.33
CA ARG A 390 -42.38 -11.31 -0.06
C ARG A 390 -42.70 -11.46 -1.55
N MET A 391 -43.25 -10.43 -2.18
CA MET A 391 -43.60 -10.49 -3.60
C MET A 391 -42.39 -10.23 -4.50
N CYS A 392 -41.31 -9.65 -3.96
CA CYS A 392 -40.07 -9.39 -4.70
C CYS A 392 -39.06 -10.55 -4.67
N LEU A 393 -39.29 -11.60 -3.87
CA LEU A 393 -38.35 -12.72 -3.68
C LEU A 393 -38.01 -13.44 -4.98
N GLY A 394 -36.74 -13.44 -5.38
CA GLY A 394 -36.25 -14.11 -6.59
C GLY A 394 -36.84 -13.60 -7.91
N MET A 395 -37.47 -12.41 -7.92
CA MET A 395 -38.15 -11.86 -9.09
C MET A 395 -37.29 -10.84 -9.87
N HIS A 396 -36.00 -10.69 -9.53
CA HIS A 396 -35.04 -9.78 -10.16
C HIS A 396 -35.37 -8.27 -10.08
N PHE A 397 -36.54 -7.88 -9.58
CA PHE A 397 -36.95 -6.47 -9.44
C PHE A 397 -35.97 -5.66 -8.57
N LEU A 398 -35.59 -6.20 -7.40
CA LEU A 398 -34.63 -5.54 -6.50
C LEU A 398 -33.23 -5.49 -7.11
N SER A 399 -32.78 -6.57 -7.75
CA SER A 399 -31.51 -6.60 -8.47
C SER A 399 -31.46 -5.56 -9.61
N ARG A 400 -32.57 -5.32 -10.32
CA ARG A 400 -32.64 -4.28 -11.36
C ARG A 400 -32.58 -2.87 -10.74
N LEU A 401 -33.26 -2.63 -9.63
CA LEU A 401 -33.17 -1.36 -8.89
C LEU A 401 -31.77 -1.08 -8.35
N GLN A 402 -31.08 -2.09 -7.83
CA GLN A 402 -29.68 -1.96 -7.37
C GLN A 402 -28.70 -1.65 -8.50
N ARG A 403 -29.06 -2.00 -9.75
CA ARG A 403 -28.21 -1.87 -10.93
C ARG A 403 -28.73 -0.84 -11.92
N ILE A 404 -29.59 0.06 -11.48
CA ILE A 404 -30.12 1.13 -12.34
C ILE A 404 -28.94 1.87 -12.98
N PHE A 405 -28.93 2.01 -14.31
CA PHE A 405 -27.84 2.64 -15.08
C PHE A 405 -26.47 1.93 -15.12
N CYS A 406 -26.27 0.83 -14.39
CA CYS A 406 -24.99 0.14 -14.41
C CYS A 406 -24.75 -0.54 -15.76
N LYS A 407 -23.50 -0.55 -16.23
CA LYS A 407 -23.09 -1.26 -17.45
C LYS A 407 -22.24 -2.46 -17.10
N GLU A 408 -22.47 -3.59 -17.76
CA GLU A 408 -21.69 -4.81 -17.58
C GLU A 408 -20.84 -5.07 -18.82
N GLU A 409 -19.51 -5.06 -18.67
CA GLU A 409 -18.57 -5.29 -19.75
C GLU A 409 -17.36 -6.09 -19.25
N ASN A 410 -16.95 -7.14 -19.97
CA ASN A 410 -15.74 -7.93 -19.70
C ASN A 410 -15.61 -8.45 -18.25
N GLY A 411 -16.73 -8.84 -17.62
CA GLY A 411 -16.73 -9.30 -16.22
C GLY A 411 -16.51 -8.18 -15.20
N LYS A 412 -16.77 -6.93 -15.58
CA LYS A 412 -16.81 -5.77 -14.68
C LYS A 412 -18.16 -5.08 -14.78
N ILE A 413 -18.58 -4.48 -13.68
CA ILE A 413 -19.76 -3.62 -13.60
C ILE A 413 -19.30 -2.20 -13.34
N TYR A 414 -19.70 -1.31 -14.23
CA TYR A 414 -19.42 0.12 -14.18
C TYR A 414 -20.65 0.82 -13.63
N MET A 415 -20.52 1.33 -12.40
CA MET A 415 -21.54 2.11 -11.71
C MET A 415 -21.24 3.60 -11.92
N PRO A 416 -22.05 4.31 -12.72
CA PRO A 416 -21.72 5.67 -13.12
C PRO A 416 -21.92 6.68 -11.98
N PHE A 417 -21.29 7.85 -12.10
CA PHE A 417 -21.36 8.92 -11.11
C PHE A 417 -22.79 9.38 -10.78
N TYR A 418 -23.73 9.23 -11.72
CA TYR A 418 -25.14 9.60 -11.53
C TYR A 418 -26.01 8.47 -10.95
N HIS A 419 -25.42 7.34 -10.58
CA HIS A 419 -26.09 6.30 -9.81
C HIS A 419 -26.43 6.82 -8.39
N PRO A 420 -27.62 6.54 -7.82
CA PRO A 420 -28.01 7.04 -6.50
C PRO A 420 -27.01 6.76 -5.37
N LEU A 421 -26.41 5.57 -5.38
CA LEU A 421 -25.38 5.17 -4.40
C LEU A 421 -24.09 6.01 -4.51
N VAL A 422 -23.69 6.35 -5.74
CA VAL A 422 -22.51 7.22 -5.98
C VAL A 422 -22.84 8.66 -5.64
N GLY A 423 -24.07 9.11 -5.94
CA GLY A 423 -24.58 10.39 -5.47
C GLY A 423 -24.57 10.51 -3.93
N PHE A 424 -24.96 9.46 -3.20
CA PHE A 424 -24.85 9.42 -1.74
C PHE A 424 -23.40 9.55 -1.26
N TYR A 425 -22.47 8.86 -1.91
CA TYR A 425 -21.05 8.95 -1.61
C TYR A 425 -20.52 10.38 -1.77
N PHE A 426 -20.83 11.06 -2.89
CA PHE A 426 -20.43 12.46 -3.09
C PHE A 426 -21.10 13.45 -2.12
N ILE A 427 -22.37 13.24 -1.75
CA ILE A 427 -23.02 14.05 -0.72
C ILE A 427 -22.32 13.86 0.64
N SER A 428 -21.89 12.63 0.96
CA SER A 428 -21.14 12.33 2.18
C SER A 428 -19.78 13.04 2.18
N LEU A 429 -19.03 12.95 1.07
CA LEU A 429 -17.76 13.65 0.91
C LEU A 429 -17.92 15.16 1.06
N LYS A 430 -18.91 15.76 0.39
CA LYS A 430 -19.22 17.19 0.47
C LYS A 430 -19.39 17.66 1.92
N LYS A 431 -20.12 16.89 2.75
CA LYS A 431 -20.28 17.20 4.18
C LYS A 431 -18.97 17.12 4.95
N LYS A 432 -18.13 16.13 4.67
CA LYS A 432 -16.79 16.02 5.29
C LYS A 432 -15.90 17.19 4.92
N TYR A 433 -15.89 17.60 3.65
CA TYR A 433 -15.18 18.80 3.23
C TYR A 433 -15.67 20.07 3.96
N GLU A 434 -16.99 20.22 4.18
CA GLU A 434 -17.53 21.34 4.96
C GLU A 434 -17.07 21.31 6.41
N GLU A 435 -17.16 20.15 7.09
CA GLU A 435 -16.67 19.96 8.47
C GLU A 435 -15.18 20.36 8.59
N TYR A 436 -14.35 19.89 7.66
CA TYR A 436 -12.91 20.18 7.67
C TYR A 436 -12.58 21.64 7.32
N ARG A 437 -13.34 22.23 6.40
CA ARG A 437 -13.18 23.63 6.04
C ARG A 437 -13.51 24.56 7.21
N GLU A 438 -14.54 24.25 8.00
CA GLU A 438 -14.86 25.00 9.22
C GLU A 438 -13.73 24.93 10.25
N LEU A 439 -13.05 23.78 10.37
CA LEU A 439 -11.88 23.63 11.24
C LEU A 439 -10.71 24.51 10.79
N LEU A 440 -10.36 24.49 9.48
CA LEU A 440 -9.29 25.34 8.92
C LEU A 440 -9.63 26.83 8.91
N ALA A 441 -10.90 27.21 8.94
CA ALA A 441 -11.30 28.62 9.01
C ALA A 441 -10.94 29.25 10.37
N VAL A 442 -10.89 28.44 11.43
CA VAL A 442 -10.61 28.88 12.80
C VAL A 442 -9.15 28.59 13.19
N GLN A 443 -8.61 27.45 12.75
CA GLN A 443 -7.27 26.99 13.09
C GLN A 443 -6.33 27.12 11.89
N THR A 444 -5.14 27.66 12.12
CA THR A 444 -4.16 27.92 11.05
C THR A 444 -2.80 27.33 11.40
N GLY A 445 -2.10 26.84 10.38
CA GLY A 445 -0.75 26.28 10.53
C GLY A 445 -0.56 24.99 9.74
N GLU A 446 0.71 24.68 9.48
CA GLU A 446 1.12 23.56 8.62
C GLU A 446 0.64 22.19 9.16
N PHE A 447 0.58 22.01 10.49
CA PHE A 447 0.03 20.81 11.11
C PHE A 447 -1.45 20.58 10.76
N TRP A 448 -2.28 21.62 10.89
CA TRP A 448 -3.71 21.54 10.58
C TRP A 448 -3.95 21.26 9.10
N GLU A 449 -3.23 21.95 8.21
CA GLU A 449 -3.34 21.78 6.76
C GLU A 449 -2.95 20.35 6.32
N GLN A 450 -1.80 19.84 6.77
CA GLN A 450 -1.35 18.48 6.43
C GLN A 450 -2.28 17.40 7.01
N THR A 451 -2.69 17.56 8.27
CA THR A 451 -3.58 16.62 8.96
C THR A 451 -4.93 16.50 8.26
N ILE A 452 -5.57 17.64 7.99
CA ILE A 452 -6.90 17.66 7.37
C ILE A 452 -6.84 17.11 5.93
N ARG A 453 -5.79 17.42 5.18
CA ARG A 453 -5.60 16.85 3.85
C ARG A 453 -5.51 15.32 3.88
N SER A 454 -4.76 14.77 4.84
CA SER A 454 -4.70 13.31 5.00
C SER A 454 -6.05 12.71 5.35
N MET A 455 -6.77 13.34 6.29
CA MET A 455 -8.09 12.87 6.71
C MET A 455 -9.08 12.86 5.54
N ILE A 456 -9.10 13.89 4.70
CA ILE A 456 -9.92 13.94 3.47
C ILE A 456 -9.60 12.78 2.53
N GLY A 457 -8.31 12.55 2.25
CA GLY A 457 -7.89 11.43 1.39
C GLY A 457 -8.37 10.08 1.96
N SER A 458 -8.35 9.95 3.29
CA SER A 458 -8.83 8.75 3.97
C SER A 458 -10.36 8.57 3.90
N GLU A 459 -11.13 9.67 3.96
CA GLU A 459 -12.59 9.63 3.80
C GLU A 459 -13.00 9.37 2.34
N GLY A 460 -12.17 9.79 1.38
CA GLY A 460 -12.31 9.47 -0.05
C GLY A 460 -12.46 7.98 -0.31
N MET A 461 -11.76 7.13 0.44
CA MET A 461 -11.77 5.67 0.23
C MET A 461 -13.01 4.96 0.81
N ASN A 462 -13.88 5.66 1.55
CA ASN A 462 -15.02 5.08 2.28
C ASN A 462 -16.30 4.99 1.42
N PHE A 463 -16.31 4.08 0.44
CA PHE A 463 -17.53 3.80 -0.33
C PHE A 463 -18.55 2.94 0.48
N PRO A 464 -19.86 3.22 0.43
CA PRO A 464 -20.86 2.67 1.37
C PRO A 464 -21.18 1.18 1.21
N VAL A 465 -20.86 0.54 0.09
CA VAL A 465 -21.10 -0.89 -0.14
C VAL A 465 -19.88 -1.56 -0.76
N ARG A 466 -19.69 -2.84 -0.50
CA ARG A 466 -18.53 -3.60 -1.00
C ARG A 466 -18.85 -4.56 -2.14
N TYR A 467 -20.11 -4.98 -2.23
CA TYR A 467 -20.51 -6.06 -3.12
C TYR A 467 -21.74 -5.70 -3.95
N LEU A 468 -21.81 -6.31 -5.13
CA LEU A 468 -22.94 -6.23 -6.05
C LEU A 468 -23.27 -7.62 -6.56
N LEU A 469 -24.57 -7.96 -6.64
CA LEU A 469 -25.02 -9.25 -7.15
C LEU A 469 -25.62 -9.11 -8.55
N VAL A 470 -25.12 -9.89 -9.51
CA VAL A 470 -25.64 -9.98 -10.89
C VAL A 470 -25.81 -11.43 -11.27
N GLN A 471 -27.04 -11.84 -11.64
CA GLN A 471 -27.32 -13.20 -12.11
C GLN A 471 -26.76 -14.28 -11.17
N GLU A 472 -26.95 -14.09 -9.86
CA GLU A 472 -26.42 -14.94 -8.79
C GLU A 472 -24.88 -14.94 -8.62
N GLU A 473 -24.15 -14.17 -9.42
CA GLU A 473 -22.72 -13.98 -9.31
C GLU A 473 -22.38 -12.72 -8.50
N LEU A 474 -21.37 -12.84 -7.63
CA LEU A 474 -20.92 -11.76 -6.77
C LEU A 474 -19.81 -10.95 -7.44
N TYR A 475 -19.92 -9.64 -7.38
CA TYR A 475 -18.93 -8.68 -7.84
C TYR A 475 -18.45 -7.86 -6.65
N GLN A 476 -17.15 -7.57 -6.59
CA GLN A 476 -16.54 -6.83 -5.50
C GLN A 476 -16.03 -5.47 -5.98
N LEU A 477 -16.19 -4.45 -5.13
CA LEU A 477 -15.69 -3.10 -5.35
C LEU A 477 -14.18 -3.10 -5.62
N ASP A 478 -13.78 -2.48 -6.72
CA ASP A 478 -12.39 -2.18 -7.03
C ASP A 478 -11.98 -0.83 -6.42
N TYR A 479 -11.19 -0.88 -5.35
CA TYR A 479 -10.74 0.31 -4.62
C TYR A 479 -9.88 1.26 -5.47
N SER A 480 -9.21 0.80 -6.54
CA SER A 480 -8.50 1.72 -7.46
C SER A 480 -9.46 2.65 -8.21
N SER A 481 -10.73 2.26 -8.38
CA SER A 481 -11.73 3.13 -9.01
C SER A 481 -12.18 4.30 -8.12
N ILE A 482 -11.88 4.25 -6.82
CA ILE A 482 -12.27 5.28 -5.83
C ILE A 482 -11.11 6.23 -5.51
N GLN A 483 -9.86 5.81 -5.74
CA GLN A 483 -8.66 6.58 -5.36
C GLN A 483 -8.63 8.00 -5.95
N ASN A 484 -9.19 8.17 -7.15
CA ASN A 484 -9.38 9.47 -7.79
C ASN A 484 -10.87 9.62 -8.15
N ILE A 485 -11.36 10.86 -8.28
CA ILE A 485 -12.72 11.09 -8.77
C ILE A 485 -12.82 10.61 -10.24
N ASN A 486 -13.40 9.43 -10.41
CA ASN A 486 -13.63 8.76 -11.69
C ASN A 486 -15.11 8.85 -12.10
N PRO A 487 -15.40 8.77 -13.42
CA PRO A 487 -16.78 8.78 -13.91
C PRO A 487 -17.57 7.54 -13.50
N ASP A 488 -16.88 6.41 -13.27
CA ASP A 488 -17.48 5.13 -12.91
C ASP A 488 -16.75 4.52 -11.72
N ILE A 489 -17.53 3.98 -10.79
CA ILE A 489 -17.05 3.08 -9.74
C ILE A 489 -17.17 1.66 -10.24
N ILE A 490 -16.08 0.91 -10.16
CA ILE A 490 -15.95 -0.39 -10.81
C ILE A 490 -16.14 -1.49 -9.78
N PHE A 491 -16.94 -2.50 -10.13
CA PHE A 491 -17.03 -3.77 -9.42
C PHE A 491 -16.55 -4.89 -10.33
N GLU A 492 -15.62 -5.72 -9.86
CA GLU A 492 -15.06 -6.82 -10.64
C GLU A 492 -15.69 -8.15 -10.25
N LYS A 493 -15.92 -9.01 -11.24
CA LYS A 493 -16.45 -10.35 -11.02
C LYS A 493 -15.52 -11.14 -10.12
N THR A 494 -16.04 -11.71 -9.05
CA THR A 494 -15.25 -12.54 -8.15
C THR A 494 -14.94 -13.89 -8.81
N GLN A 495 -13.77 -14.02 -9.46
CA GLN A 495 -13.36 -15.28 -10.10
C GLN A 495 -12.83 -16.29 -9.08
N GLU A 496 -12.10 -15.83 -8.06
CA GLU A 496 -11.62 -16.61 -6.92
C GLU A 496 -11.86 -15.83 -5.62
N HIS A 497 -12.71 -16.40 -4.79
CA HIS A 497 -13.21 -16.02 -3.47
C HIS A 497 -12.44 -14.97 -2.62
N THR A 498 -13.17 -13.94 -2.14
CA THR A 498 -12.99 -13.15 -0.89
C THR A 498 -12.07 -11.91 -0.85
N ALA A 499 -12.74 -10.81 -0.49
CA ALA A 499 -12.33 -9.76 0.45
C ALA A 499 -11.03 -9.00 0.18
N SER A 500 -10.77 -8.48 -1.02
CA SER A 500 -9.67 -7.52 -1.20
C SER A 500 -9.81 -6.28 -0.27
N SER A 501 -8.87 -6.07 0.64
CA SER A 501 -8.64 -4.77 1.28
C SER A 501 -7.63 -3.95 0.48
N TRP A 502 -7.67 -2.63 0.59
CA TRP A 502 -6.59 -1.81 0.03
C TRP A 502 -5.31 -2.02 0.84
N VAL A 503 -4.32 -2.71 0.26
CA VAL A 503 -3.06 -3.06 0.93
C VAL A 503 -1.95 -2.37 0.18
N ASN A 504 -1.36 -1.38 0.84
CA ASN A 504 -0.18 -0.67 0.36
C ASN A 504 1.08 -1.30 0.97
N ILE A 505 2.17 -1.29 0.19
CA ILE A 505 3.45 -1.89 0.58
C ILE A 505 4.05 -1.31 1.87
N ARG A 506 3.68 -0.09 2.26
CA ARG A 506 4.11 0.51 3.52
C ARG A 506 3.73 -0.32 4.75
N LEU A 507 2.60 -1.03 4.71
CA LEU A 507 2.14 -1.87 5.83
C LEU A 507 3.16 -2.94 6.21
N LEU A 508 4.04 -3.32 5.29
CA LEU A 508 5.03 -4.37 5.48
C LEU A 508 6.27 -3.89 6.23
N ASN A 509 6.47 -2.57 6.35
CA ASN A 509 7.72 -1.97 6.82
C ASN A 509 8.13 -2.45 8.21
N GLU A 510 7.21 -2.42 9.18
CA GLU A 510 7.55 -2.70 10.57
C GLU A 510 7.94 -4.17 10.75
N ASP A 511 7.12 -5.09 10.24
CA ASP A 511 7.38 -6.52 10.34
C ASP A 511 8.61 -6.96 9.54
N LEU A 512 8.87 -6.32 8.39
CA LEU A 512 10.06 -6.56 7.59
C LEU A 512 11.33 -6.12 8.34
N LEU A 513 11.32 -4.91 8.92
CA LEU A 513 12.46 -4.40 9.69
C LEU A 513 12.67 -5.20 10.99
N ASP A 514 11.60 -5.59 11.67
CA ASP A 514 11.66 -6.45 12.87
C ASP A 514 12.19 -7.84 12.53
N TYR A 515 11.75 -8.43 11.41
CA TYR A 515 12.35 -9.65 10.86
C TYR A 515 13.85 -9.49 10.61
N MET A 516 14.24 -8.41 9.94
CA MET A 516 15.64 -8.13 9.62
C MET A 516 16.50 -7.90 10.86
N GLU A 517 15.99 -7.26 11.93
CA GLU A 517 16.73 -7.14 13.19
C GLU A 517 16.91 -8.51 13.88
N ARG A 518 15.88 -9.36 13.89
CA ARG A 518 15.99 -10.73 14.43
C ARG A 518 16.97 -11.59 13.63
N GLN A 519 17.00 -11.41 12.32
CA GLN A 519 17.79 -12.19 11.37
C GLN A 519 18.91 -11.36 10.74
N LYS A 520 19.50 -10.41 11.49
CA LYS A 520 20.49 -9.45 10.97
C LYS A 520 21.79 -10.05 10.43
N TYR A 521 21.99 -11.34 10.64
CA TYR A 521 23.13 -12.08 10.12
C TYR A 521 22.83 -12.82 8.81
N LEU A 522 21.58 -12.81 8.33
CA LEU A 522 21.24 -13.32 7.01
C LEU A 522 21.71 -12.34 5.95
N SER A 523 22.42 -12.85 4.94
CA SER A 523 22.91 -12.04 3.82
C SER A 523 21.85 -11.77 2.76
N GLU A 524 20.92 -12.72 2.57
CA GLU A 524 19.77 -12.60 1.68
C GLU A 524 18.50 -12.92 2.47
N VAL A 525 17.44 -12.15 2.20
CA VAL A 525 16.10 -12.40 2.76
C VAL A 525 15.11 -12.57 1.62
N TYR A 526 14.38 -13.68 1.61
CA TYR A 526 13.33 -14.00 0.64
C TYR A 526 11.96 -13.65 1.24
N VAL A 527 11.36 -12.57 0.75
CA VAL A 527 10.06 -12.07 1.19
C VAL A 527 9.02 -12.37 0.13
N THR A 528 7.95 -13.09 0.47
CA THR A 528 6.80 -13.27 -0.43
C THR A 528 5.61 -12.47 0.07
N ILE A 529 4.97 -11.73 -0.84
CA ILE A 529 3.85 -10.83 -0.57
C ILE A 529 2.67 -11.28 -1.42
N VAL A 530 1.59 -11.69 -0.78
CA VAL A 530 0.37 -12.14 -1.46
C VAL A 530 -0.76 -11.15 -1.26
N GLY A 531 -1.40 -10.72 -2.34
CA GLY A 531 -2.62 -9.90 -2.30
C GLY A 531 -2.40 -8.41 -2.08
N ILE A 532 -1.25 -7.87 -2.51
CA ILE A 532 -0.98 -6.42 -2.47
C ILE A 532 -1.64 -5.68 -3.65
N ASN A 533 -2.10 -4.45 -3.42
CA ASN A 533 -2.84 -3.64 -4.39
C ASN A 533 -2.15 -2.32 -4.75
N ASP A 534 -1.21 -1.86 -3.93
CA ASP A 534 -0.58 -0.54 -4.10
C ASP A 534 0.91 -0.55 -3.72
N MET A 535 1.76 -0.07 -4.63
CA MET A 535 3.21 0.10 -4.45
C MET A 535 3.66 1.56 -4.56
N SER A 536 2.74 2.52 -4.45
CA SER A 536 3.06 3.95 -4.51
C SER A 536 4.12 4.39 -3.48
N GLU A 537 4.11 3.81 -2.28
CA GLU A 537 5.03 4.13 -1.18
C GLU A 537 6.30 3.25 -1.15
N ILE A 538 6.65 2.59 -2.26
CA ILE A 538 7.80 1.67 -2.34
C ILE A 538 9.13 2.32 -1.93
N MET A 539 9.29 3.61 -2.22
CA MET A 539 10.50 4.36 -1.89
C MET A 539 10.67 4.58 -0.38
N SER A 540 9.57 4.60 0.38
CA SER A 540 9.61 4.66 1.85
C SER A 540 10.23 3.39 2.43
N MET A 541 9.74 2.23 1.98
CA MET A 541 10.30 0.93 2.36
C MET A 541 11.77 0.79 1.95
N THR A 542 12.10 1.15 0.71
CA THR A 542 13.48 1.05 0.20
C THR A 542 14.45 1.91 1.01
N ARG A 543 14.08 3.15 1.36
CA ARG A 543 14.87 4.04 2.24
C ARG A 543 15.10 3.43 3.62
N LYS A 544 14.07 2.84 4.23
CA LYS A 544 14.17 2.19 5.55
C LYS A 544 15.09 0.96 5.51
N LEU A 545 14.97 0.14 4.48
CA LEU A 545 15.84 -1.02 4.23
C LEU A 545 17.30 -0.61 4.05
N LYS A 546 17.54 0.47 3.30
CA LYS A 546 18.85 1.08 3.12
C LYS A 546 19.47 1.52 4.44
N GLY A 547 18.75 2.33 5.22
CA GLY A 547 19.21 2.76 6.54
C GLY A 547 19.53 1.60 7.49
N PHE A 548 18.79 0.48 7.40
CA PHE A 548 19.10 -0.72 8.18
C PHE A 548 20.37 -1.44 7.70
N ALA A 549 20.54 -1.64 6.38
CA ALA A 549 21.72 -2.31 5.84
C ALA A 549 23.01 -1.51 5.98
N GLU A 550 22.92 -0.18 6.00
CA GLU A 550 24.04 0.72 6.27
C GLU A 550 24.46 0.70 7.76
N SER A 551 23.66 0.10 8.65
CA SER A 551 24.04 -0.02 10.06
C SER A 551 25.19 -1.02 10.24
N GLU A 552 26.17 -0.67 11.09
CA GLU A 552 27.35 -1.52 11.40
C GLU A 552 27.01 -2.91 11.96
N LYS A 553 25.73 -3.17 12.28
CA LYS A 553 25.25 -4.40 12.93
C LYS A 553 24.47 -5.31 11.99
N SER A 554 24.32 -4.96 10.71
CA SER A 554 23.57 -5.74 9.72
C SER A 554 24.50 -6.39 8.69
N MET A 555 24.22 -7.65 8.33
CA MET A 555 24.83 -8.38 7.22
C MET A 555 23.86 -8.53 6.03
N VAL A 556 22.67 -7.93 6.09
CA VAL A 556 21.68 -8.04 5.02
C VAL A 556 22.16 -7.24 3.80
N HIS A 557 22.48 -7.95 2.73
CA HIS A 557 22.98 -7.35 1.48
C HIS A 557 21.93 -7.37 0.37
N LYS A 558 20.93 -8.25 0.47
CA LYS A 558 19.92 -8.44 -0.56
C LYS A 558 18.56 -8.80 0.03
N VAL A 559 17.51 -8.18 -0.48
CA VAL A 559 16.13 -8.47 -0.14
C VAL A 559 15.39 -8.79 -1.43
N ILE A 560 14.85 -9.99 -1.55
CA ILE A 560 14.07 -10.41 -2.71
C ILE A 560 12.61 -10.33 -2.34
N LEU A 561 11.89 -9.38 -2.95
CA LEU A 561 10.46 -9.16 -2.79
C LEU A 561 9.73 -9.87 -3.94
N ASN A 562 9.14 -11.00 -3.59
CA ASN A 562 8.36 -11.82 -4.50
C ASN A 562 6.87 -11.48 -4.35
N ILE A 563 6.25 -10.99 -5.40
CA ILE A 563 4.88 -10.47 -5.41
C ILE A 563 3.98 -11.48 -6.12
N VAL A 564 2.90 -11.87 -5.44
CA VAL A 564 1.83 -12.72 -5.95
C VAL A 564 0.52 -11.93 -5.86
N SER A 565 0.07 -11.37 -6.98
CA SER A 565 -1.14 -10.55 -7.04
C SER A 565 -1.86 -10.71 -8.37
N ASP A 566 -3.19 -10.58 -8.35
CA ASP A 566 -4.03 -10.57 -9.55
C ASP A 566 -3.88 -9.26 -10.35
N LYS A 567 -3.37 -8.21 -9.72
CA LYS A 567 -3.10 -6.89 -10.31
C LYS A 567 -1.65 -6.70 -10.76
N GLU A 568 -0.98 -7.79 -11.13
CA GLU A 568 0.46 -7.80 -11.47
C GLU A 568 0.87 -6.69 -12.47
N GLU A 569 0.11 -6.49 -13.55
CA GLU A 569 0.44 -5.49 -14.57
C GLU A 569 0.31 -4.04 -14.07
N GLU A 570 -0.66 -3.76 -13.21
CA GLU A 570 -0.82 -2.44 -12.60
C GLU A 570 0.31 -2.15 -11.61
N LEU A 571 0.67 -3.13 -10.78
CA LEU A 571 1.76 -3.03 -9.81
C LEU A 571 3.11 -2.84 -10.50
N LYS A 572 3.36 -3.54 -11.61
CA LYS A 572 4.56 -3.33 -12.44
C LYS A 572 4.65 -1.89 -12.94
N LYS A 573 3.54 -1.32 -13.39
CA LYS A 573 3.47 0.07 -13.84
C LYS A 573 3.77 1.05 -12.69
N GLN A 574 3.17 0.85 -11.52
CA GLN A 574 3.44 1.67 -10.34
C GLN A 574 4.91 1.57 -9.88
N LEU A 575 5.48 0.36 -9.86
CA LEU A 575 6.89 0.14 -9.50
C LEU A 575 7.83 0.95 -10.41
N GLN A 576 7.55 0.96 -11.72
CA GLN A 576 8.34 1.71 -12.70
C GLN A 576 8.18 3.23 -12.56
N GLU A 577 6.97 3.70 -12.24
CA GLU A 577 6.70 5.13 -12.03
C GLU A 577 7.44 5.65 -10.78
N ASN A 578 7.52 4.83 -9.72
CA ASN A 578 7.99 5.25 -8.41
C ASN A 578 9.47 4.95 -8.11
N MET A 579 10.11 3.95 -8.76
CA MET A 579 11.53 3.65 -8.51
C MET A 579 12.48 4.38 -9.46
N GLU A 580 13.47 5.11 -8.90
CA GLU A 580 14.68 5.46 -9.64
C GLU A 580 15.60 4.23 -9.65
N MET A 581 15.94 3.69 -10.83
CA MET A 581 16.87 2.57 -11.01
C MET A 581 18.33 3.01 -10.76
N ASP A 582 18.62 3.59 -9.60
CA ASP A 582 19.99 3.71 -9.10
C ASP A 582 20.28 2.47 -8.23
N VAL A 583 21.46 1.87 -8.41
CA VAL A 583 21.87 0.65 -7.70
C VAL A 583 22.08 1.02 -6.23
N GLU A 584 21.04 0.89 -5.42
CA GLU A 584 21.13 1.11 -3.98
C GLU A 584 21.54 -0.19 -3.26
N TYR A 585 22.45 -0.04 -2.29
CA TYR A 585 22.78 -1.05 -1.31
C TYR A 585 21.82 -0.88 -0.11
N PRO A 586 21.10 -1.92 0.38
CA PRO A 586 21.12 -3.31 -0.05
C PRO A 586 20.36 -3.51 -1.36
N GLN A 587 20.71 -4.55 -2.11
CA GLN A 587 20.05 -4.86 -3.37
C GLN A 587 18.61 -5.34 -3.11
N VAL A 588 17.62 -4.51 -3.42
CA VAL A 588 16.20 -4.89 -3.38
C VAL A 588 15.77 -5.38 -4.76
N LEU A 589 15.38 -6.65 -4.88
CA LEU A 589 14.95 -7.26 -6.15
C LEU A 589 13.45 -7.57 -6.12
N PHE A 590 12.74 -7.16 -7.15
CA PHE A 590 11.32 -7.46 -7.33
C PHE A 590 11.14 -8.64 -8.27
N ARG A 591 10.28 -9.59 -7.89
CA ARG A 591 9.85 -10.70 -8.74
C ARG A 591 8.33 -10.78 -8.71
N PHE A 592 7.73 -11.10 -9.85
CA PHE A 592 6.31 -11.40 -9.97
C PHE A 592 6.18 -12.84 -10.43
N THR A 593 5.49 -13.67 -9.65
CA THR A 593 5.55 -15.13 -9.80
C THR A 593 4.20 -15.82 -9.53
N LYS A 594 3.08 -15.12 -9.73
CA LYS A 594 1.74 -15.68 -9.47
C LYS A 594 1.56 -17.08 -10.07
N GLU A 595 1.93 -17.25 -11.35
CA GLU A 595 1.79 -18.53 -12.07
C GLU A 595 2.60 -19.69 -11.46
N MET A 596 3.70 -19.39 -10.74
CA MET A 596 4.58 -20.41 -10.13
C MET A 596 3.92 -21.13 -8.95
N TYR A 597 2.93 -20.51 -8.31
CA TYR A 597 2.28 -21.05 -7.11
C TYR A 597 0.83 -21.49 -7.36
N ILE A 598 0.37 -21.52 -8.61
CA ILE A 598 -0.98 -22.00 -8.93
C ILE A 598 -0.91 -23.48 -9.34
N THR A 599 -1.60 -24.33 -8.59
CA THR A 599 -1.78 -25.75 -8.93
C THR A 599 -3.25 -26.00 -9.27
N GLY A 600 -3.59 -25.94 -10.56
CA GLY A 600 -4.99 -26.01 -11.00
C GLY A 600 -5.69 -24.65 -10.85
N GLN A 601 -6.66 -24.55 -9.93
CA GLN A 601 -7.40 -23.32 -9.60
C GLN A 601 -7.14 -22.85 -8.14
N GLU A 602 -6.14 -23.42 -7.46
CA GLU A 602 -5.85 -23.10 -6.07
C GLU A 602 -4.35 -22.77 -5.89
N TYR A 603 -4.06 -21.88 -4.93
CA TYR A 603 -2.71 -21.54 -4.55
C TYR A 603 -2.06 -22.65 -3.71
N ASP A 604 -0.83 -23.04 -4.06
CA ASP A 604 -0.01 -23.95 -3.26
C ASP A 604 0.67 -23.18 -2.12
N ILE A 605 -0.09 -23.00 -1.03
CA ILE A 605 0.35 -22.29 0.16
C ILE A 605 1.52 -23.01 0.86
N GLU A 606 1.56 -24.34 0.80
CA GLU A 606 2.66 -25.09 1.40
C GLU A 606 3.97 -24.80 0.69
N TYR A 607 3.93 -24.71 -0.65
CA TYR A 607 5.09 -24.31 -1.43
C TYR A 607 5.49 -22.86 -1.19
N MET A 608 4.53 -21.92 -1.12
CA MET A 608 4.81 -20.51 -0.79
C MET A 608 5.48 -20.35 0.57
N ILE A 609 4.95 -20.99 1.62
CA ILE A 609 5.55 -20.96 2.95
C ILE A 609 6.95 -21.58 2.89
N ARG A 610 7.14 -22.67 2.14
CA ARG A 610 8.45 -23.33 2.00
C ARG A 610 9.53 -22.42 1.41
N ASP A 611 9.17 -21.66 0.39
CA ASP A 611 10.06 -20.87 -0.45
C ASP A 611 10.36 -19.46 0.11
N SER A 612 9.74 -19.11 1.25
CA SER A 612 9.83 -17.77 1.84
C SER A 612 10.46 -17.81 3.23
N ASP A 613 11.33 -16.84 3.52
CA ASP A 613 11.83 -16.54 4.85
C ASP A 613 10.77 -15.74 5.65
N LEU A 614 10.16 -14.77 4.97
CA LEU A 614 9.07 -13.94 5.46
C LEU A 614 7.92 -13.99 4.46
N LEU A 615 6.72 -14.38 4.91
CA LEU A 615 5.52 -14.45 4.08
C LEU A 615 4.45 -13.49 4.60
N PHE A 616 4.03 -12.54 3.77
CA PHE A 616 2.87 -11.70 4.02
C PHE A 616 1.66 -12.23 3.26
N LEU A 617 0.59 -12.55 3.99
CA LEU A 617 -0.71 -12.95 3.44
C LEU A 617 -1.72 -11.86 3.73
N ALA A 618 -2.07 -11.06 2.72
CA ALA A 618 -3.09 -10.04 2.88
C ALA A 618 -4.51 -10.60 2.69
N ASP A 619 -5.53 -9.78 2.95
CA ASP A 619 -6.94 -10.16 2.77
C ASP A 619 -7.16 -10.65 1.33
N SER A 620 -7.27 -11.98 1.20
CA SER A 620 -7.28 -12.70 -0.06
C SER A 620 -7.99 -14.04 0.09
N SER A 621 -8.23 -14.71 -1.05
CA SER A 621 -8.80 -16.06 -1.15
C SER A 621 -8.08 -17.13 -0.35
N ILE A 622 -6.80 -16.91 -0.06
CA ILE A 622 -6.00 -17.82 0.75
C ILE A 622 -6.43 -17.78 2.21
N LEU A 623 -6.70 -16.57 2.73
CA LEU A 623 -6.92 -16.34 4.15
C LEU A 623 -8.33 -16.73 4.60
N TYR A 624 -9.35 -16.50 3.76
CA TYR A 624 -10.75 -16.64 4.14
C TYR A 624 -11.50 -17.74 3.38
N GLN A 625 -12.57 -18.22 4.00
CA GLN A 625 -13.55 -19.09 3.36
C GLN A 625 -14.43 -18.27 2.41
N LYS A 626 -14.97 -18.95 1.38
CA LYS A 626 -15.88 -18.36 0.39
C LYS A 626 -16.94 -17.47 1.04
N PRO A 627 -17.26 -16.28 0.47
CA PRO A 627 -18.25 -15.38 1.04
C PRO A 627 -19.58 -16.08 1.23
N ARG A 628 -20.23 -15.86 2.37
CA ARG A 628 -21.56 -16.38 2.67
C ARG A 628 -22.44 -15.27 3.18
N LEU A 629 -23.65 -15.22 2.64
CA LEU A 629 -24.64 -14.27 3.11
C LEU A 629 -25.24 -14.79 4.43
N ARG A 630 -25.05 -14.03 5.51
CA ARG A 630 -25.49 -14.39 6.86
C ARG A 630 -26.60 -13.47 7.33
N GLU A 631 -27.50 -14.02 8.15
CA GLU A 631 -28.59 -13.27 8.77
C GLU A 631 -28.05 -12.28 9.81
N TRP A 632 -28.46 -11.02 9.70
CA TRP A 632 -28.17 -9.97 10.67
C TRP A 632 -29.09 -10.10 11.89
N ARG A 633 -28.49 -10.37 13.06
CA ARG A 633 -29.24 -10.65 14.30
C ARG A 633 -29.19 -9.53 15.34
N LYS A 634 -28.40 -8.47 15.13
CA LYS A 634 -28.22 -7.39 16.13
C LYS A 634 -29.33 -6.34 15.98
N GLN A 635 -30.26 -6.28 16.95
CA GLN A 635 -31.38 -5.33 16.98
C GLN A 635 -32.20 -5.24 15.67
N PRO A 636 -32.63 -6.37 15.06
CA PRO A 636 -33.24 -6.38 13.73
C PRO A 636 -34.51 -5.54 13.65
N ASN A 637 -35.34 -5.52 14.70
CA ASN A 637 -36.58 -4.74 14.73
C ASN A 637 -36.32 -3.23 14.68
N ARG A 638 -35.23 -2.75 15.31
CA ARG A 638 -34.87 -1.33 15.28
C ARG A 638 -34.44 -0.94 13.86
N LEU A 639 -33.59 -1.76 13.24
CA LEU A 639 -33.12 -1.50 11.89
C LEU A 639 -34.25 -1.54 10.86
N MET A 640 -35.23 -2.43 11.03
CA MET A 640 -36.44 -2.44 10.20
C MET A 640 -37.28 -1.17 10.34
N LEU A 641 -37.40 -0.61 11.55
CA LEU A 641 -38.07 0.68 11.78
C LEU A 641 -37.30 1.84 11.15
N ASP A 642 -35.96 1.81 11.25
CA ASP A 642 -35.09 2.79 10.61
C ASP A 642 -35.24 2.74 9.07
N PHE A 643 -35.39 1.55 8.48
CA PHE A 643 -35.68 1.38 7.05
C PHE A 643 -37.08 1.83 6.65
N GLU A 644 -38.07 1.72 7.54
CA GLU A 644 -39.44 2.18 7.27
C GLU A 644 -39.55 3.71 7.28
N GLN A 645 -38.83 4.38 8.18
CA GLN A 645 -38.83 5.85 8.33
C GLN A 645 -37.75 6.53 7.48
N PHE A 646 -36.94 5.75 6.78
CA PHE A 646 -35.71 6.09 6.06
C PHE A 646 -35.38 7.60 5.96
N GLU A 647 -34.58 8.09 6.91
CA GLU A 647 -34.07 9.47 6.89
C GLU A 647 -32.61 9.48 6.44
N ILE A 648 -32.34 9.93 5.21
CA ILE A 648 -30.98 10.08 4.68
C ILE A 648 -30.06 10.87 5.61
N GLY A 649 -30.60 11.90 6.29
CA GLY A 649 -29.86 12.69 7.28
C GLY A 649 -29.22 11.85 8.39
N ARG A 650 -29.86 10.75 8.80
CA ARG A 650 -29.36 9.84 9.85
C ARG A 650 -28.23 8.93 9.37
N LEU A 651 -28.15 8.65 8.07
CA LEU A 651 -27.10 7.81 7.47
C LEU A 651 -25.74 8.49 7.39
N PHE A 652 -25.68 9.82 7.49
CA PHE A 652 -24.42 10.55 7.58
C PHE A 652 -23.84 10.58 9.02
N GLY A 653 -24.54 9.99 10.00
CA GLY A 653 -24.10 9.95 11.38
C GLY A 653 -23.14 8.80 11.68
N GLU A 654 -22.07 9.08 12.44
CA GLU A 654 -21.01 8.13 12.83
C GLU A 654 -21.49 6.91 13.65
N THR A 655 -22.73 6.89 14.14
CA THR A 655 -23.27 5.82 15.00
C THR A 655 -23.96 4.69 14.24
N GLN A 656 -23.98 4.75 12.91
CA GLN A 656 -24.71 3.81 12.04
C GLN A 656 -23.79 3.10 11.03
N GLU A 657 -22.57 2.73 11.48
CA GLU A 657 -21.68 1.84 10.72
C GLU A 657 -22.48 0.62 10.22
N HIS A 658 -22.47 0.37 8.91
CA HIS A 658 -23.11 -0.76 8.19
C HIS A 658 -24.61 -0.68 7.85
N VAL A 659 -25.35 0.39 8.18
CA VAL A 659 -26.82 0.42 7.88
C VAL A 659 -27.11 0.30 6.38
N LEU A 660 -26.40 1.04 5.54
CA LEU A 660 -26.54 0.96 4.08
C LEU A 660 -26.07 -0.38 3.52
N GLU A 661 -24.97 -0.92 4.05
CA GLU A 661 -24.45 -2.23 3.66
C GLU A 661 -25.48 -3.33 3.98
N ILE A 662 -26.09 -3.31 5.16
CA ILE A 662 -27.15 -4.26 5.54
C ILE A 662 -28.40 -4.07 4.67
N LEU A 663 -28.83 -2.84 4.38
CA LEU A 663 -29.94 -2.59 3.47
C LEU A 663 -29.66 -3.24 2.11
N TRP A 664 -28.48 -2.98 1.56
CA TRP A 664 -28.06 -3.47 0.26
C TRP A 664 -27.97 -5.00 0.20
N ASP A 665 -27.32 -5.60 1.19
CA ASP A 665 -27.10 -7.04 1.27
C ASP A 665 -28.37 -7.84 1.59
N SER A 666 -29.33 -7.24 2.29
CA SER A 666 -30.63 -7.86 2.53
C SER A 666 -31.40 -8.07 1.22
N MET A 667 -31.22 -7.20 0.22
CA MET A 667 -31.81 -7.40 -1.11
C MET A 667 -31.14 -8.56 -1.86
N HIS A 668 -29.82 -8.68 -1.76
CA HIS A 668 -29.10 -9.85 -2.27
C HIS A 668 -29.63 -11.14 -1.63
N TYR A 669 -29.97 -11.10 -0.33
CA TYR A 669 -30.49 -12.26 0.39
C TYR A 669 -31.87 -12.69 -0.10
N MET A 670 -32.74 -11.71 -0.30
CA MET A 670 -34.08 -11.92 -0.86
C MET A 670 -34.04 -12.51 -2.27
N GLU A 671 -33.02 -12.14 -3.05
CA GLU A 671 -32.81 -12.65 -4.39
C GLU A 671 -32.32 -14.10 -4.41
N LEU A 672 -31.31 -14.43 -3.59
CA LEU A 672 -30.68 -15.76 -3.60
C LEU A 672 -31.46 -16.80 -2.77
N ASN A 673 -31.86 -16.43 -1.56
CA ASN A 673 -32.39 -17.37 -0.57
C ASN A 673 -33.92 -17.46 -0.57
N HIS A 674 -34.60 -16.59 -1.34
CA HIS A 674 -36.05 -16.55 -1.44
C HIS A 674 -36.73 -16.43 -0.06
N ASP A 675 -36.13 -15.66 0.85
CA ASP A 675 -36.64 -15.39 2.20
C ASP A 675 -36.39 -13.93 2.60
N VAL A 676 -37.24 -13.39 3.48
CA VAL A 676 -37.18 -11.99 3.93
C VAL A 676 -36.46 -11.92 5.26
N LYS A 677 -35.16 -11.67 5.21
CA LYS A 677 -34.31 -11.46 6.38
C LYS A 677 -33.34 -10.32 6.14
N LEU A 678 -32.99 -9.65 7.23
CA LEU A 678 -31.85 -8.75 7.22
C LEU A 678 -30.59 -9.58 7.10
N ALA A 679 -29.67 -9.19 6.23
CA ALA A 679 -28.48 -9.96 5.94
C ALA A 679 -27.27 -9.07 5.63
N PHE A 680 -26.10 -9.68 5.68
CA PHE A 680 -24.83 -9.09 5.29
C PHE A 680 -23.91 -10.18 4.72
N TRP A 681 -22.99 -9.81 3.84
CA TRP A 681 -21.97 -10.75 3.37
C TRP A 681 -20.89 -10.99 4.42
N ASP A 682 -20.84 -12.21 4.98
CA ASP A 682 -19.71 -12.68 5.76
C ASP A 682 -18.61 -13.17 4.81
N THR A 683 -17.59 -12.33 4.62
CA THR A 683 -16.56 -12.50 3.59
C THR A 683 -15.19 -12.80 4.16
N LYS A 684 -15.07 -12.79 5.50
CA LYS A 684 -13.79 -12.83 6.21
C LYS A 684 -13.76 -13.90 7.30
N GLU A 685 -14.50 -14.99 7.10
CA GLU A 685 -14.44 -16.18 7.94
C GLU A 685 -13.10 -16.90 7.72
N LEU A 686 -12.24 -16.97 8.75
CA LEU A 686 -10.87 -17.51 8.62
C LEU A 686 -10.87 -18.97 8.15
N ASN A 687 -9.97 -19.30 7.22
CA ASN A 687 -9.66 -20.69 6.91
C ASN A 687 -8.84 -21.33 8.04
N GLN A 688 -9.49 -22.03 8.97
CA GLN A 688 -8.81 -22.65 10.12
C GLN A 688 -7.74 -23.69 9.73
N SER A 689 -7.87 -24.32 8.56
CA SER A 689 -6.87 -25.27 8.08
C SER A 689 -5.53 -24.59 7.80
N LEU A 690 -5.56 -23.38 7.23
CA LEU A 690 -4.38 -22.56 6.96
C LEU A 690 -3.67 -22.17 8.26
N LEU A 691 -4.41 -21.71 9.27
CA LEU A 691 -3.84 -21.32 10.56
C LEU A 691 -3.05 -22.47 11.21
N ASN A 692 -3.60 -23.68 11.17
CA ASN A 692 -2.92 -24.88 11.68
C ASN A 692 -1.65 -25.22 10.88
N GLN A 693 -1.68 -25.06 9.56
CA GLN A 693 -0.50 -25.28 8.70
C GLN A 693 0.62 -24.28 9.01
N ILE A 694 0.29 -22.98 9.13
CA ILE A 694 1.25 -21.91 9.47
C ILE A 694 1.96 -22.26 10.79
N ARG A 695 1.19 -22.57 11.83
CA ARG A 695 1.74 -22.92 13.15
C ARG A 695 2.68 -24.12 13.10
N GLN A 696 2.29 -25.18 12.39
CA GLN A 696 3.13 -26.37 12.25
C GLN A 696 4.44 -26.09 11.52
N LYS A 697 4.42 -25.20 10.51
CA LYS A 697 5.61 -24.87 9.71
C LYS A 697 6.55 -23.92 10.45
N VAL A 698 6.02 -22.87 11.06
CA VAL A 698 6.79 -21.93 11.89
C VAL A 698 7.37 -22.64 13.12
N GLY A 699 6.62 -23.57 13.73
CA GLY A 699 7.13 -24.37 14.84
C GLY A 699 8.26 -25.36 14.46
N LYS A 700 8.39 -25.72 13.17
CA LYS A 700 9.46 -26.62 12.67
C LYS A 700 10.72 -25.88 12.25
N ASP A 701 10.61 -24.61 11.85
CA ASP A 701 11.72 -23.80 11.36
C ASP A 701 11.68 -22.41 12.00
N SER A 702 12.62 -22.17 12.91
CA SER A 702 12.68 -20.96 13.73
C SER A 702 13.04 -19.68 12.96
N HIS A 703 13.51 -19.79 11.72
CA HIS A 703 13.87 -18.64 10.89
C HIS A 703 12.69 -18.09 10.08
N ARG A 704 11.56 -18.80 10.06
CA ARG A 704 10.38 -18.42 9.28
C ARG A 704 9.48 -17.48 10.05
N THR A 705 8.99 -16.48 9.34
CA THR A 705 7.93 -15.60 9.82
C THR A 705 6.78 -15.57 8.83
N VAL A 706 5.56 -15.72 9.33
CA VAL A 706 4.34 -15.51 8.55
C VAL A 706 3.55 -14.38 9.19
N VAL A 707 3.10 -13.43 8.38
CA VAL A 707 2.32 -12.26 8.80
C VAL A 707 1.00 -12.28 8.05
N LEU A 708 -0.10 -12.26 8.78
CA LEU A 708 -1.44 -12.10 8.20
C LEU A 708 -1.82 -10.63 8.28
N LEU A 709 -2.16 -10.02 7.14
CA LEU A 709 -2.62 -8.63 7.07
C LEU A 709 -4.13 -8.64 6.86
N SER A 710 -4.88 -8.24 7.89
CA SER A 710 -6.32 -8.41 7.91
C SER A 710 -7.07 -7.15 8.29
N SER A 711 -7.98 -6.67 7.44
CA SER A 711 -8.95 -5.65 7.86
C SER A 711 -10.20 -6.25 8.52
N ASN A 712 -10.13 -7.49 9.03
CA ASN A 712 -11.19 -8.09 9.83
C ASN A 712 -10.87 -8.04 11.34
N PRO A 713 -11.46 -7.12 12.11
CA PRO A 713 -11.25 -7.09 13.57
C PRO A 713 -11.75 -8.36 14.30
N GLN A 714 -12.57 -9.17 13.63
CA GLN A 714 -13.08 -10.44 14.15
C GLN A 714 -12.10 -11.60 13.98
N LEU A 715 -11.03 -11.47 13.18
CA LEU A 715 -10.01 -12.51 12.99
C LEU A 715 -9.51 -13.07 14.33
N MET A 716 -9.31 -12.18 15.30
CA MET A 716 -8.85 -12.52 16.65
C MET A 716 -9.76 -13.49 17.41
N GLN A 717 -11.06 -13.53 17.10
CA GLN A 717 -11.99 -14.45 17.77
C GLN A 717 -11.58 -15.91 17.59
N HIS A 718 -10.94 -16.24 16.47
CA HIS A 718 -10.46 -17.59 16.18
C HIS A 718 -9.11 -17.91 16.80
N MET A 719 -8.46 -16.95 17.46
CA MET A 719 -7.06 -17.06 17.88
C MET A 719 -6.81 -16.80 19.37
N TYR A 720 -7.76 -16.27 20.14
CA TYR A 720 -7.53 -15.93 21.56
C TYR A 720 -7.08 -17.11 22.44
N HIS A 721 -7.38 -18.36 22.05
CA HIS A 721 -6.95 -19.56 22.76
C HIS A 721 -5.48 -19.94 22.48
N LEU A 722 -4.82 -19.27 21.52
CA LEU A 722 -3.42 -19.50 21.15
C LEU A 722 -2.48 -18.54 21.89
N SER A 723 -1.22 -18.96 22.07
CA SER A 723 -0.16 -18.16 22.71
C SER A 723 1.00 -17.80 21.79
N GLU A 724 1.08 -18.43 20.62
CA GLU A 724 2.24 -18.44 19.69
C GLU A 724 2.13 -17.37 18.60
N PHE A 725 1.57 -16.19 18.91
CA PHE A 725 1.44 -15.08 17.95
C PHE A 725 1.51 -13.73 18.67
N GLN A 726 1.75 -12.67 17.89
CA GLN A 726 1.68 -11.27 18.33
C GLN A 726 0.86 -10.48 17.33
N VAL A 727 0.21 -9.41 17.79
CA VAL A 727 -0.67 -8.59 16.96
C VAL A 727 -0.33 -7.12 17.10
N HIS A 728 -0.36 -6.39 16.00
CA HIS A 728 -0.36 -4.93 16.00
C HIS A 728 -1.39 -4.39 14.99
N HIS A 729 -1.68 -3.10 15.10
CA HIS A 729 -2.55 -2.32 14.25
C HIS A 729 -1.71 -1.44 13.32
N SER A 730 -2.24 -1.23 12.13
CA SER A 730 -1.78 -0.14 11.27
C SER A 730 -2.98 0.54 10.63
N ILE A 731 -2.87 1.85 10.39
CA ILE A 731 -3.88 2.64 9.70
C ILE A 731 -3.29 3.08 8.37
N LEU A 732 -3.93 2.70 7.28
CA LEU A 732 -3.51 3.13 5.96
C LEU A 732 -4.70 3.46 5.08
N SER A 733 -4.64 4.62 4.41
CA SER A 733 -5.72 5.13 3.55
C SER A 733 -7.10 5.13 4.21
N GLY A 734 -7.15 5.32 5.54
CA GLY A 734 -8.39 5.32 6.32
C GLY A 734 -8.88 3.95 6.81
N GLN A 735 -8.25 2.86 6.37
CA GLN A 735 -8.60 1.50 6.75
C GLN A 735 -7.72 1.02 7.91
N GLU A 736 -8.35 0.43 8.92
CA GLU A 736 -7.68 -0.26 10.02
C GLU A 736 -7.28 -1.68 9.56
N MET A 737 -6.00 -2.00 9.73
CA MET A 737 -5.42 -3.30 9.42
C MET A 737 -4.87 -3.93 10.69
N LEU A 738 -5.13 -5.22 10.88
CA LEU A 738 -4.49 -6.07 11.87
C LEU A 738 -3.34 -6.81 11.22
N LEU A 739 -2.17 -6.76 11.85
CA LEU A 739 -0.98 -7.50 11.44
C LEU A 739 -0.71 -8.57 12.48
N VAL A 740 -0.95 -9.83 12.09
CA VAL A 740 -0.85 -10.99 12.97
C VAL A 740 0.40 -11.78 12.64
N ASN A 741 1.38 -11.69 13.53
CA ASN A 741 2.71 -12.26 13.37
C ASN A 741 2.83 -13.65 13.99
N PHE A 742 3.41 -14.57 13.22
CA PHE A 742 3.82 -15.90 13.65
C PHE A 742 5.30 -16.09 13.38
N HIS A 743 6.11 -16.17 14.44
CA HIS A 743 7.49 -16.62 14.38
C HIS A 743 7.85 -17.37 15.67
N ALA A 744 8.95 -18.12 15.71
CA ALA A 744 9.29 -18.99 16.85
C ALA A 744 9.51 -18.27 18.19
N GLY A 745 9.68 -16.94 18.18
CA GLY A 745 9.83 -16.11 19.37
C GLY A 745 8.54 -15.37 19.79
N CYS A 746 7.44 -15.52 19.04
CA CYS A 746 6.19 -14.89 19.40
C CYS A 746 5.67 -15.48 20.71
N GLN A 747 5.43 -14.61 21.68
CA GLN A 747 4.61 -14.91 22.84
C GLN A 747 3.62 -13.80 23.06
N ARG A 748 2.35 -14.19 23.20
CA ARG A 748 1.28 -13.26 23.52
C ARG A 748 1.55 -12.55 24.85
N LYS A 749 1.60 -11.23 24.80
CA LYS A 749 1.76 -10.33 25.95
C LYS A 749 0.47 -10.29 26.75
N LEU A 750 0.59 -10.49 28.07
CA LEU A 750 -0.51 -10.29 29.01
C LEU A 750 -0.39 -8.91 29.66
N LEU A 751 -1.55 -8.28 29.92
CA LEU A 751 -1.58 -7.00 30.63
C LEU A 751 -1.21 -7.19 32.11
N LYS A 752 -0.23 -6.40 32.54
CA LYS A 752 0.16 -6.32 33.96
C LYS A 752 -0.99 -5.75 34.77
N LYS A 753 -1.18 -6.32 35.97
CA LYS A 753 -2.25 -5.91 36.89
C LYS A 753 -2.03 -4.49 37.44
N ASP A 754 -0.79 -4.19 37.81
CA ASP A 754 -0.39 -2.95 38.46
C ASP A 754 0.57 -2.17 37.54
N GLY A 755 0.65 -0.85 37.73
CA GLY A 755 1.43 0.08 36.94
C GLY A 755 0.92 1.51 37.09
N GLU A 756 1.70 2.48 36.64
CA GLU A 756 1.19 3.84 36.46
C GLU A 756 0.28 3.89 35.23
N ALA A 757 -0.77 4.68 35.30
CA ALA A 757 -1.64 4.96 34.16
C ALA A 757 -0.97 6.00 33.27
N SER A 758 0.05 5.54 32.56
CA SER A 758 0.83 6.34 31.64
C SER A 758 1.16 5.55 30.38
N VAL A 759 1.26 6.27 29.27
CA VAL A 759 1.74 5.78 27.97
C VAL A 759 2.63 6.85 27.38
N SER A 760 3.78 6.46 26.85
CA SER A 760 4.66 7.36 26.12
C SER A 760 4.64 6.94 24.66
N VAL A 761 4.92 7.84 23.71
CA VAL A 761 5.07 7.53 22.28
C VAL A 761 6.15 8.39 21.65
N PHE A 762 6.83 7.87 20.62
CA PHE A 762 7.67 8.70 19.75
C PHE A 762 6.75 9.53 18.84
N LEU A 763 6.74 10.84 19.02
CA LEU A 763 5.66 11.69 18.52
C LEU A 763 5.59 11.71 16.98
N LYS A 764 6.74 11.73 16.30
CA LYS A 764 6.80 11.78 14.83
C LYS A 764 6.18 10.54 14.19
N SER A 765 6.74 9.36 14.48
CA SER A 765 6.22 8.10 13.89
C SER A 765 4.77 7.85 14.30
N PHE A 766 4.43 8.13 15.56
CA PHE A 766 3.09 7.91 16.07
C PHE A 766 2.04 8.74 15.29
N LEU A 767 2.30 10.02 15.02
CA LEU A 767 1.37 10.85 14.25
C LEU A 767 1.34 10.47 12.77
N GLU A 768 2.48 10.08 12.20
CA GLU A 768 2.57 9.54 10.84
C GLU A 768 1.71 8.28 10.67
N ASP A 769 1.67 7.41 11.67
CA ASP A 769 0.85 6.20 11.66
C ASP A 769 -0.62 6.49 11.94
N VAL A 770 -0.95 7.40 12.87
CA VAL A 770 -2.34 7.85 13.10
C VAL A 770 -2.95 8.47 11.83
N LEU A 771 -2.17 9.21 11.07
CA LEU A 771 -2.60 9.90 9.85
C LEU A 771 -2.41 9.06 8.59
N GLY A 772 -1.69 7.94 8.64
CA GLY A 772 -1.35 7.13 7.47
C GLY A 772 -0.47 7.89 6.47
N LEU A 773 0.48 8.71 6.92
CA LEU A 773 1.41 9.50 6.09
C LEU A 773 2.87 9.05 6.24
N ASP A 774 3.63 9.09 5.15
CA ASP A 774 5.02 8.60 5.09
C ASP A 774 6.04 9.53 5.77
N ASP A 775 5.79 10.84 5.76
CA ASP A 775 6.66 11.86 6.39
C ASP A 775 5.83 13.11 6.73
N LEU A 776 5.75 13.47 8.02
CA LEU A 776 5.10 14.69 8.49
C LEU A 776 6.15 15.72 8.91
N LYS A 777 6.49 16.61 7.97
CA LYS A 777 7.61 17.56 8.15
C LYS A 777 7.39 18.59 9.26
N CYS A 778 6.13 18.93 9.53
CA CYS A 778 5.78 19.98 10.49
C CYS A 778 5.88 19.55 11.97
N ILE A 779 6.22 18.29 12.26
CA ILE A 779 6.40 17.81 13.64
C ILE A 779 7.71 18.33 14.23
N LEU A 780 8.79 18.33 13.44
CA LEU A 780 10.12 18.74 13.91
C LEU A 780 10.29 20.26 13.78
N SER A 781 10.94 20.87 14.78
CA SER A 781 11.26 22.30 14.76
C SER A 781 12.38 22.59 13.76
N ASP A 782 13.41 21.75 13.75
CA ASP A 782 14.45 21.74 12.72
C ASP A 782 14.12 20.71 11.63
N LYS A 783 14.19 21.12 10.36
CA LYS A 783 13.90 20.26 9.20
C LYS A 783 14.99 19.23 8.93
N SER A 784 16.08 19.22 9.70
CA SER A 784 17.10 18.17 9.66
C SER A 784 16.66 16.96 10.52
N GLU A 785 16.43 15.79 9.88
CA GLU A 785 15.84 14.59 10.53
C GLU A 785 16.68 13.97 11.68
N THR A 786 17.89 14.47 11.93
CA THR A 786 18.90 13.79 12.76
C THR A 786 19.23 14.48 14.10
N SER A 787 18.66 15.64 14.39
CA SER A 787 18.99 16.44 15.59
C SER A 787 17.99 16.31 16.74
N GLU A 788 16.71 16.05 16.45
CA GLU A 788 15.59 16.14 17.39
C GLU A 788 14.71 14.88 17.40
N ILE A 789 14.44 14.32 18.58
CA ILE A 789 13.57 13.14 18.75
C ILE A 789 12.51 13.42 19.83
N PRO A 790 11.33 13.96 19.46
CA PRO A 790 10.27 14.31 20.41
C PRO A 790 9.47 13.09 20.90
N TYR A 791 9.29 12.98 22.22
CA TYR A 791 8.46 11.98 22.89
C TYR A 791 7.28 12.65 23.60
N LEU A 792 6.08 12.08 23.44
CA LEU A 792 4.90 12.50 24.19
C LEU A 792 4.58 11.44 25.24
N THR A 793 4.46 11.84 26.51
CA THR A 793 3.96 11.02 27.60
C THR A 793 2.60 11.53 28.05
N LEU A 794 1.60 10.67 28.00
CA LEU A 794 0.28 10.91 28.55
C LEU A 794 0.14 10.12 29.85
N SER A 795 -0.34 10.77 30.90
CA SER A 795 -0.65 10.10 32.16
C SER A 795 -1.93 10.63 32.78
N CYS A 796 -2.56 9.81 33.61
CA CYS A 796 -3.77 10.19 34.32
C CYS A 796 -3.65 9.93 35.82
N GLN A 797 -3.92 10.98 36.60
CA GLN A 797 -4.02 10.92 38.05
C GLN A 797 -5.28 11.66 38.49
N ASP A 798 -6.11 11.02 39.32
CA ASP A 798 -7.36 11.59 39.84
C ASP A 798 -8.30 12.16 38.76
N ARG A 799 -8.38 11.49 37.60
CA ARG A 799 -9.11 11.90 36.37
C ARG A 799 -8.59 13.15 35.67
N SER A 800 -7.50 13.75 36.16
CA SER A 800 -6.77 14.80 35.45
C SER A 800 -5.79 14.17 34.47
N ILE A 801 -5.69 14.75 33.26
CA ILE A 801 -4.76 14.34 32.21
C ILE A 801 -3.50 15.21 32.28
N PHE A 802 -2.34 14.58 32.28
CA PHE A 802 -1.03 15.23 32.28
C PHE A 802 -0.28 14.80 31.02
N LEU A 803 0.25 15.78 30.31
CA LEU A 803 1.02 15.62 29.08
C LEU A 803 2.45 16.08 29.38
N LYS A 804 3.44 15.29 28.99
CA LYS A 804 4.84 15.66 29.06
C LYS A 804 5.49 15.45 27.70
N CYS A 805 6.00 16.51 27.11
CA CYS A 805 6.85 16.45 25.93
C CYS A 805 8.31 16.35 26.37
N THR A 806 9.01 15.31 25.96
CA THR A 806 10.43 15.15 26.21
C THR A 806 11.17 15.11 24.88
N LEU A 807 12.03 16.09 24.65
CA LEU A 807 12.83 16.18 23.43
C LEU A 807 14.22 15.59 23.68
N PHE A 808 14.57 14.54 22.94
CA PHE A 808 15.93 13.99 22.98
C PHE A 808 16.80 14.63 21.88
N MET A 809 17.97 15.13 22.27
CA MET A 809 18.90 15.82 21.37
C MET A 809 20.34 15.31 21.50
N ASN A 810 21.13 15.51 20.45
CA ASN A 810 22.56 15.19 20.46
C ASN A 810 23.41 16.25 21.19
N ASN A 811 23.01 17.53 21.13
CA ASN A 811 23.67 18.66 21.79
C ASN A 811 22.60 19.57 22.41
N GLN A 812 22.92 20.24 23.53
CA GLN A 812 22.07 21.29 24.11
C GLN A 812 22.42 22.64 23.48
N GLU A 813 21.58 23.11 22.56
CA GLU A 813 21.49 24.53 22.22
C GLU A 813 20.12 25.01 22.71
N GLU A 814 20.11 25.97 23.64
CA GLU A 814 18.88 26.61 24.11
C GLU A 814 18.23 27.36 22.95
N ASP A 815 17.03 26.93 22.56
CA ASP A 815 16.23 27.55 21.52
C ASP A 815 14.80 27.75 22.04
N ALA A 816 14.45 29.01 22.34
CA ALA A 816 13.14 29.37 22.84
C ALA A 816 12.02 29.21 21.79
N GLU A 817 12.33 29.16 20.50
CA GLU A 817 11.35 28.87 19.45
C GLU A 817 10.95 27.39 19.46
N ARG A 818 11.88 26.50 19.83
CA ARG A 818 11.67 25.06 19.89
C ARG A 818 10.64 24.63 20.95
N GLU A 819 10.76 25.14 22.17
CA GLU A 819 9.76 24.87 23.23
C GLU A 819 8.37 25.35 22.81
N ASN A 820 8.28 26.56 22.25
CA ASN A 820 7.02 27.12 21.77
C ASN A 820 6.40 26.28 20.64
N HIS A 821 7.22 25.78 19.71
CA HIS A 821 6.79 24.89 18.63
C HIS A 821 6.14 23.61 19.18
N TYR A 822 6.83 22.88 20.05
CA TYR A 822 6.31 21.61 20.59
C TYR A 822 5.11 21.81 21.52
N ARG A 823 5.08 22.89 22.30
CA ARG A 823 3.90 23.23 23.12
C ARG A 823 2.69 23.50 22.24
N LYS A 824 2.84 24.35 21.21
CA LYS A 824 1.77 24.65 20.27
C LYS A 824 1.29 23.41 19.52
N LEU A 825 2.21 22.55 19.08
CA LEU A 825 1.87 21.28 18.41
C LEU A 825 0.97 20.41 19.31
N ILE A 826 1.30 20.26 20.59
CA ILE A 826 0.49 19.48 21.53
C ILE A 826 -0.85 20.15 21.79
N GLU A 827 -0.90 21.48 21.91
CA GLU A 827 -2.16 22.22 22.04
C GLU A 827 -3.08 22.01 20.84
N ASP A 828 -2.54 22.12 19.62
CA ASP A 828 -3.25 21.88 18.36
C ASP A 828 -3.76 20.43 18.28
N MET A 829 -2.94 19.45 18.66
CA MET A 829 -3.34 18.05 18.73
C MET A 829 -4.49 17.81 19.72
N MET A 830 -4.41 18.38 20.93
CA MET A 830 -5.45 18.22 21.95
C MET A 830 -6.77 18.88 21.53
N LEU A 831 -6.69 20.02 20.84
CA LEU A 831 -7.86 20.66 20.26
C LEU A 831 -8.49 19.78 19.17
N LEU A 832 -7.70 19.21 18.28
CA LEU A 832 -8.18 18.29 17.25
C LEU A 832 -8.83 17.04 17.86
N LEU A 833 -8.25 16.46 18.91
CA LEU A 833 -8.83 15.32 19.64
C LEU A 833 -10.22 15.61 20.20
N ASN A 834 -10.47 16.84 20.67
CA ASN A 834 -11.77 17.25 21.18
C ASN A 834 -12.75 17.62 20.05
N LYS A 835 -12.26 18.13 18.92
CA LYS A 835 -13.08 18.59 17.79
C LYS A 835 -13.45 17.50 16.79
N ASN A 836 -12.62 16.47 16.64
CA ASN A 836 -12.81 15.44 15.63
C ASN A 836 -12.78 14.02 16.25
N LYS A 837 -13.94 13.36 16.24
CA LYS A 837 -14.12 12.02 16.81
C LYS A 837 -13.39 10.93 16.03
N THR A 838 -13.34 11.02 14.70
CA THR A 838 -12.59 10.07 13.85
C THR A 838 -11.10 10.11 14.19
N PHE A 839 -10.52 11.31 14.27
CA PHE A 839 -9.12 11.48 14.69
C PHE A 839 -8.90 10.94 16.10
N LYS A 840 -9.79 11.26 17.05
CA LYS A 840 -9.73 10.74 18.42
C LYS A 840 -9.76 9.22 18.49
N LYS A 841 -10.63 8.56 17.71
CA LYS A 841 -10.73 7.10 17.61
C LYS A 841 -9.40 6.50 17.15
N LYS A 842 -8.83 7.03 16.05
CA LYS A 842 -7.54 6.59 15.48
C LYS A 842 -6.38 6.81 16.47
N PHE A 843 -6.31 8.00 17.07
CA PHE A 843 -5.28 8.36 18.04
C PHE A 843 -5.27 7.44 19.26
N ILE A 844 -6.43 7.22 19.89
CA ILE A 844 -6.52 6.33 21.06
C ILE A 844 -6.24 4.87 20.67
N MET A 845 -6.65 4.44 19.48
CA MET A 845 -6.36 3.10 18.97
C MET A 845 -4.86 2.85 18.85
N MET A 846 -4.10 3.79 18.29
CA MET A 846 -2.64 3.65 18.20
C MET A 846 -1.96 3.73 19.58
N LEU A 847 -2.50 4.49 20.54
CA LEU A 847 -1.95 4.50 21.91
C LEU A 847 -2.09 3.14 22.63
N TYR A 848 -3.08 2.33 22.24
CA TYR A 848 -3.26 1.00 22.81
C TYR A 848 -2.11 0.04 22.47
N GLU A 849 -1.40 0.25 21.37
CA GLU A 849 -0.23 -0.55 20.97
C GLU A 849 0.91 -0.50 21.99
N GLU A 850 1.04 0.66 22.61
CA GLU A 850 2.10 0.96 23.57
C GLU A 850 1.69 0.62 25.01
N THR A 851 0.49 0.08 25.19
CA THR A 851 -0.05 -0.25 26.49
C THR A 851 0.45 -1.62 26.97
N ASN A 852 0.82 -1.70 28.25
CA ASN A 852 1.32 -2.94 28.87
C ASN A 852 0.64 -3.32 30.20
N ASN A 853 -0.29 -2.49 30.68
CA ASN A 853 -0.93 -2.66 31.98
C ASN A 853 -2.40 -2.21 31.94
N ILE A 854 -3.18 -2.71 32.90
CA ILE A 854 -4.62 -2.44 33.00
C ILE A 854 -4.93 -0.96 33.36
N PRO A 855 -4.21 -0.30 34.30
CA PRO A 855 -4.38 1.14 34.56
C PRO A 855 -4.32 2.03 33.31
N THR A 856 -3.29 1.86 32.47
CA THR A 856 -3.14 2.60 31.20
C THR A 856 -4.28 2.28 30.23
N ALA A 857 -4.69 1.02 30.11
CA ALA A 857 -5.83 0.64 29.25
C ALA A 857 -7.14 1.30 29.69
N LEU A 858 -7.39 1.39 31.00
CA LEU A 858 -8.55 2.11 31.56
C LEU A 858 -8.47 3.63 31.34
N MET A 859 -7.28 4.21 31.42
CA MET A 859 -7.05 5.62 31.09
C MET A 859 -7.43 5.93 29.64
N LEU A 860 -6.98 5.10 28.69
CA LEU A 860 -7.29 5.29 27.28
C LEU A 860 -8.80 5.12 26.99
N ASP A 861 -9.46 4.13 27.61
CA ASP A 861 -10.92 3.96 27.52
C ASP A 861 -11.70 5.15 28.12
N TYR A 862 -11.17 5.76 29.20
CA TYR A 862 -11.73 6.98 29.76
C TYR A 862 -11.58 8.15 28.79
N MET A 863 -10.37 8.40 28.30
CA MET A 863 -10.07 9.48 27.35
C MET A 863 -10.92 9.36 26.07
N GLN A 864 -11.14 8.16 25.55
CA GLN A 864 -11.99 7.94 24.37
C GLN A 864 -13.42 8.47 24.59
N ARG A 865 -13.96 8.30 25.80
CA ARG A 865 -15.38 8.57 26.14
C ARG A 865 -15.63 9.96 26.69
N THR A 866 -14.62 10.65 27.21
CA THR A 866 -14.78 11.98 27.82
C THR A 866 -14.13 13.07 26.98
N GLU A 867 -14.69 14.27 26.99
CA GLU A 867 -13.99 15.46 26.50
C GLU A 867 -12.87 15.82 27.47
N ILE A 868 -11.72 16.21 26.93
CA ILE A 868 -10.55 16.59 27.74
C ILE A 868 -10.63 18.10 27.94
N GLU A 869 -11.36 18.53 28.98
CA GLU A 869 -11.62 19.95 29.27
C GLU A 869 -10.40 20.69 29.84
N GLY A 870 -9.47 19.98 30.46
CA GLY A 870 -8.24 20.55 31.02
C GLY A 870 -7.12 19.52 31.13
N TYR A 871 -5.90 19.95 30.81
CA TYR A 871 -4.68 19.17 30.92
C TYR A 871 -3.53 20.04 31.42
N GLN A 872 -2.52 19.43 32.03
CA GLN A 872 -1.25 20.07 32.33
C GLN A 872 -0.21 19.64 31.31
N LEU A 873 0.56 20.60 30.78
CA LEU A 873 1.60 20.34 29.78
C LEU A 873 2.98 20.73 30.32
N ASP A 874 3.83 19.73 30.45
CA ASP A 874 5.25 19.87 30.78
C ASP A 874 6.14 19.68 29.54
N TYR A 875 7.29 20.36 29.50
CA TYR A 875 8.28 20.27 28.42
C TYR A 875 9.68 20.12 29.02
N GLU A 876 10.46 19.17 28.50
CA GLU A 876 11.83 18.91 28.96
C GLU A 876 12.74 18.54 27.78
N GLU A 877 13.98 19.03 27.80
CA GLU A 877 15.03 18.66 26.85
C GLU A 877 16.07 17.74 27.52
N VAL A 878 16.40 16.63 26.87
CA VAL A 878 17.30 15.59 27.41
C VAL A 878 18.38 15.26 26.39
N ILE A 879 19.65 15.28 26.82
CA ILE A 879 20.76 14.82 25.98
C ILE A 879 20.81 13.29 25.97
N GLY A 880 20.81 12.70 24.78
CA GLY A 880 21.01 11.26 24.60
C GLY A 880 20.01 10.63 23.64
N LYS A 881 19.96 9.30 23.64
CA LYS A 881 19.02 8.53 22.84
C LYS A 881 17.97 7.87 23.72
N PRO A 882 16.70 7.78 23.28
CA PRO A 882 15.66 7.06 23.99
C PRO A 882 15.99 5.57 24.09
N GLN A 883 15.42 4.89 25.09
CA GLN A 883 15.47 3.43 25.15
C GLN A 883 14.62 2.82 24.03
N LYS A 884 15.20 1.84 23.31
CA LYS A 884 14.51 1.07 22.26
C LYS A 884 13.38 0.26 22.90
N ARG A 885 12.17 0.34 22.35
CA ARG A 885 10.99 -0.34 22.90
C ARG A 885 10.93 -1.81 22.50
N SER A 886 10.22 -2.58 23.33
CA SER A 886 9.80 -3.94 22.99
C SER A 886 8.72 -3.91 21.91
N PRO A 887 8.65 -4.92 21.03
CA PRO A 887 7.61 -5.01 20.01
C PRO A 887 6.20 -4.96 20.62
N ALA A 888 5.27 -4.32 19.90
CA ALA A 888 3.88 -4.16 20.30
C ALA A 888 3.15 -5.52 20.23
N ASP A 889 2.25 -5.75 21.20
CA ASP A 889 1.27 -6.84 21.11
C ASP A 889 -0.04 -6.41 21.78
N ILE A 890 -1.06 -6.21 20.95
CA ILE A 890 -2.37 -5.69 21.36
C ILE A 890 -3.41 -6.76 21.62
N ALA A 891 -3.11 -8.06 21.45
CA ALA A 891 -4.12 -9.11 21.54
C ALA A 891 -4.90 -9.05 22.87
N ALA A 892 -4.19 -8.84 23.99
CA ALA A 892 -4.82 -8.69 25.30
C ALA A 892 -5.61 -7.37 25.45
N ILE A 893 -5.22 -6.30 24.76
CA ILE A 893 -5.97 -5.04 24.74
C ILE A 893 -7.27 -5.18 23.94
N MET A 894 -7.23 -5.82 22.77
CA MET A 894 -8.45 -6.09 22.00
C MET A 894 -9.43 -6.96 22.80
N GLN A 895 -8.91 -7.93 23.57
CA GLN A 895 -9.70 -8.72 24.50
C GLN A 895 -10.35 -7.85 25.59
N PHE A 896 -9.58 -6.92 26.18
CA PHE A 896 -10.05 -5.95 27.16
C PHE A 896 -11.16 -5.04 26.61
N GLN A 897 -10.99 -4.49 25.41
CA GLN A 897 -11.97 -3.64 24.76
C GLN A 897 -13.28 -4.40 24.45
N LYS A 898 -13.18 -5.62 23.90
CA LYS A 898 -14.34 -6.49 23.63
C LYS A 898 -15.09 -6.84 24.92
N MET A 899 -14.36 -7.08 26.01
CA MET A 899 -14.96 -7.34 27.33
C MET A 899 -15.73 -6.11 27.83
N LEU A 900 -15.14 -4.91 27.79
CA LEU A 900 -15.83 -3.69 28.22
C LEU A 900 -17.05 -3.36 27.36
N ALA A 901 -16.94 -3.51 26.04
CA ALA A 901 -18.05 -3.34 25.12
C ALA A 901 -19.19 -4.33 25.43
N PHE A 902 -18.87 -5.62 25.62
CA PHE A 902 -19.84 -6.64 26.00
C PHE A 902 -20.59 -6.27 27.27
N VAL A 903 -19.90 -5.83 28.34
CA VAL A 903 -20.55 -5.46 29.60
C VAL A 903 -21.47 -4.24 29.44
N ARG A 904 -21.04 -3.24 28.65
CA ARG A 904 -21.81 -2.01 28.43
C ARG A 904 -23.05 -2.20 27.57
N GLU A 905 -22.99 -3.08 26.57
CA GLU A 905 -24.12 -3.38 25.68
C GLU A 905 -25.28 -4.10 26.39
N ARG A 906 -25.04 -4.68 27.57
CA ARG A 906 -26.07 -5.40 28.33
C ARG A 906 -26.88 -4.45 29.19
N ASN A 907 -28.20 -4.64 29.19
CA ASN A 907 -29.11 -3.91 30.09
C ASN A 907 -28.95 -4.36 31.56
N GLY A 908 -28.56 -5.62 31.79
CA GLY A 908 -28.28 -6.22 33.11
C GLY A 908 -27.54 -7.55 32.96
N ILE A 909 -27.11 -8.15 34.07
CA ILE A 909 -26.45 -9.46 34.08
C ILE A 909 -27.48 -10.55 34.37
N ASP A 910 -27.81 -11.34 33.35
CA ASP A 910 -28.68 -12.52 33.45
C ASP A 910 -27.89 -13.83 33.24
N GLU A 911 -28.55 -14.98 33.44
CA GLU A 911 -27.93 -16.30 33.30
C GLU A 911 -27.34 -16.52 31.90
N TYR A 912 -28.02 -16.05 30.86
CA TYR A 912 -27.51 -16.09 29.48
C TYR A 912 -26.22 -15.28 29.31
N THR A 913 -26.15 -14.09 29.92
CA THR A 913 -24.96 -13.23 29.89
C THR A 913 -23.78 -13.88 30.61
N VAL A 914 -24.03 -14.52 31.77
CA VAL A 914 -23.01 -15.26 32.51
C VAL A 914 -22.49 -16.45 31.69
N HIS A 915 -23.40 -17.24 31.11
CA HIS A 915 -23.06 -18.40 30.27
C HIS A 915 -22.26 -17.98 29.02
N THR A 916 -22.72 -16.93 28.33
CA THR A 916 -22.02 -16.37 27.16
C THR A 916 -20.62 -15.86 27.53
N PHE A 917 -20.45 -15.32 28.74
CA PHE A 917 -19.16 -14.85 29.20
C PHE A 917 -18.21 -15.99 29.58
N ALA A 918 -18.73 -16.99 30.30
CA ALA A 918 -17.95 -18.09 30.87
C ALA A 918 -17.52 -19.14 29.82
N GLU A 919 -18.39 -19.45 28.86
CA GLU A 919 -18.10 -20.44 27.82
C GLU A 919 -17.35 -19.89 26.61
N SER A 920 -17.18 -18.57 26.54
CA SER A 920 -16.52 -17.92 25.43
C SER A 920 -15.02 -17.81 25.70
N ASP A 921 -14.21 -18.42 24.85
CA ASP A 921 -12.74 -18.21 24.80
C ASP A 921 -12.36 -16.74 24.51
N LEU A 922 -13.34 -15.89 24.18
CA LEU A 922 -13.15 -14.46 23.91
C LEU A 922 -12.96 -13.65 25.19
N TYR A 923 -13.48 -14.09 26.35
CA TYR A 923 -13.47 -13.29 27.57
C TYR A 923 -12.60 -13.91 28.66
N SER A 924 -11.99 -13.08 29.50
CA SER A 924 -11.08 -13.52 30.56
C SER A 924 -11.58 -13.08 31.93
N ALA A 925 -11.93 -14.04 32.79
CA ALA A 925 -12.30 -13.78 34.18
C ALA A 925 -11.15 -13.14 34.99
N ASP A 926 -9.89 -13.51 34.69
CA ASP A 926 -8.71 -12.88 35.27
C ASP A 926 -8.60 -11.40 34.86
N MET A 927 -8.81 -11.08 33.59
CA MET A 927 -8.84 -9.70 33.10
C MET A 927 -9.96 -8.89 33.76
N LEU A 928 -11.17 -9.45 33.87
CA LEU A 928 -12.30 -8.85 34.58
C LEU A 928 -11.93 -8.49 36.03
N SER A 929 -11.33 -9.43 36.76
CA SER A 929 -10.85 -9.24 38.14
C SER A 929 -9.81 -8.12 38.25
N LYS A 930 -8.83 -8.10 37.34
CA LYS A 930 -7.78 -7.08 37.29
C LYS A 930 -8.37 -5.69 37.01
N CYS A 931 -9.33 -5.58 36.08
CA CYS A 931 -10.01 -4.33 35.76
C CYS A 931 -10.81 -3.78 36.93
N ILE A 932 -11.58 -4.64 37.63
CA ILE A 932 -12.33 -4.26 38.84
C ILE A 932 -11.37 -3.66 39.89
N ARG A 933 -10.25 -4.34 40.15
CA ARG A 933 -9.25 -3.90 41.15
C ARG A 933 -8.55 -2.60 40.76
N ALA A 934 -8.17 -2.44 39.49
CA ALA A 934 -7.55 -1.20 39.01
C ALA A 934 -8.54 -0.03 39.09
N ASN A 935 -9.79 -0.23 38.66
CA ASN A 935 -10.81 0.80 38.72
C ASN A 935 -11.21 1.20 40.15
N GLN A 936 -11.13 0.30 41.13
CA GLN A 936 -11.33 0.64 42.54
C GLN A 936 -10.32 1.68 43.06
N ARG A 937 -9.12 1.75 42.47
CA ARG A 937 -8.09 2.73 42.83
C ARG A 937 -8.21 4.03 42.03
N MET A 938 -8.56 3.93 40.75
CA MET A 938 -8.50 5.06 39.81
C MET A 938 -9.85 5.74 39.55
N HIS A 939 -10.96 5.03 39.79
CA HIS A 939 -12.33 5.52 39.57
C HIS A 939 -12.59 6.06 38.15
N LEU A 940 -12.11 5.39 37.10
CA LEU A 940 -12.26 5.82 35.70
C LEU A 940 -13.52 5.31 35.00
N LEU A 941 -14.06 4.16 35.42
CA LEU A 941 -15.31 3.61 34.89
C LEU A 941 -16.52 4.27 35.56
N ASP A 942 -17.62 4.38 34.80
CA ASP A 942 -18.91 4.79 35.32
C ASP A 942 -19.50 3.74 36.29
N LYS A 943 -20.40 4.20 37.16
CA LYS A 943 -20.96 3.37 38.24
C LYS A 943 -21.75 2.16 37.71
N ASP A 944 -22.44 2.31 36.58
CA ASP A 944 -23.26 1.25 36.00
C ASP A 944 -22.38 0.12 35.44
N THR A 945 -21.37 0.46 34.63
CA THR A 945 -20.40 -0.50 34.09
C THR A 945 -19.70 -1.24 35.22
N MET A 946 -19.24 -0.51 36.25
CA MET A 946 -18.56 -1.12 37.40
C MET A 946 -19.47 -2.12 38.15
N ARG A 947 -20.73 -1.75 38.39
CA ARG A 947 -21.71 -2.65 39.02
C ARG A 947 -21.92 -3.93 38.21
N LYS A 948 -22.15 -3.80 36.90
CA LYS A 948 -22.32 -4.95 36.00
C LYS A 948 -21.10 -5.86 35.97
N MET A 949 -19.88 -5.30 35.99
CA MET A 949 -18.65 -6.10 36.09
C MET A 949 -18.57 -6.88 37.39
N GLN A 950 -18.96 -6.28 38.52
CA GLN A 950 -18.98 -6.95 39.83
C GLN A 950 -20.03 -8.07 39.90
N GLU A 951 -21.23 -7.83 39.38
CA GLU A 951 -22.30 -8.84 39.28
C GLU A 951 -21.88 -10.01 38.41
N LEU A 952 -21.29 -9.73 37.24
CA LEU A 952 -20.77 -10.74 36.32
C LEU A 952 -19.65 -11.57 36.93
N TYR A 953 -18.69 -10.93 37.61
CA TYR A 953 -17.60 -11.63 38.29
C TYR A 953 -18.12 -12.54 39.40
N SER A 954 -19.06 -12.05 40.21
CA SER A 954 -19.64 -12.83 41.33
C SER A 954 -20.44 -14.03 40.83
N SER A 955 -21.17 -13.87 39.73
CA SER A 955 -22.02 -14.93 39.17
C SER A 955 -21.24 -15.97 38.37
N ALA A 956 -20.20 -15.56 37.64
CA ALA A 956 -19.34 -16.47 36.88
C ALA A 956 -18.45 -17.35 37.80
N TYR A 957 -18.06 -16.84 38.97
CA TYR A 957 -17.28 -17.62 39.96
C TYR A 957 -18.09 -18.77 40.58
N VAL A 958 -19.43 -18.62 40.68
CA VAL A 958 -20.34 -19.65 41.19
C VAL A 958 -20.64 -20.74 40.16
N PHE A 959 -20.47 -20.46 38.86
CA PHE A 959 -20.65 -21.43 37.77
C PHE A 959 -19.39 -22.24 37.44
N ALA A 960 -18.21 -21.81 37.91
CA ALA A 960 -16.92 -22.46 37.66
C ALA A 960 -16.48 -23.43 38.77
N GLU A 961 -17.14 -23.38 39.94
CA GLU A 961 -17.14 -24.44 40.96
C GLU A 961 -18.22 -25.48 40.65
#